data_AF-A0A7I8V8L0-F1
#
_entry.id   AF-A0A7I8V8L0-F1
#
_cell.length_a   1.000
_cell.length_b   1.000
_cell.length_c   1.000
_cell.angle_alpha   90.00
_cell.angle_beta   90.00
_cell.angle_gamma   90.00
#
_symmetry.space_group_name_H-M   'P 1'
#
loop_
_entity.id
_entity.type
_entity.pdbx_description
1 polymer ?
#
loop_
_entity_poly.entity_id
_entity_poly.type
_entity_poly.pdbx_seq_one_letter_code
_entity_poly.pdbx_strand_id
1 'polypeptide(L)'
;MLRLILCFLRKYFRFLWFVCIGFTHQIHYEKANSFSVIWNTPVQDCYNKYGLDLKSTLESFRITVNKFDGLKGDRICLFYRPDLGYYPYFDQNGKARNGGLPQMANLSKHLEKAERDIEKFLDKGFSGLAVIDWEDWRPLFKRNWDSKKIYQDRSIELVKRRYPTWPMDKIIEESRKEFEKSARQFMEATINLGKKLRPMAKWGFYLFPDCYHNKGDYKCSKTTKDDNDKLKWLFRLSTALFPSAYLKENLSPTSQWKFVRNRMTESIRVRKLTGQLQKPLYLYSKYYYSSTTSFYKVAISQPKVTIKEDSKEIKVWRSELAYNWPSYRRNLSKDDLWNENIEDNALKNILFKRYWPIVHNSTKYVLYECLKADLCGGWGNRLQGILVAYFLALISERQLLVNIAKPCNLTSYLKSNLIHWDTDIPNGERRDHNFLDSYPDNIEPFRFNELLTNLFDDSIQIVSFKTGQFGYLKYFSVQQQFRQLLLSHGFRDDDLTNFNYLQLPLKYNIYDLLFKPQPSMQRKKDEFFRKLNGNKLICAHLRTGDSKSLVNDFDYENLWAASAVWEFFEKKINSNVIYSNSKIFVATDSQYLRDEAKKLFKDRILDIEGAIVHLDLFYGEKNDICDATEKVILDWEILSECDVLVTLPWSTFSSTALNRNRHRNELYAWHYESEKRIAKVVPVKQAQKWLLGMVDTMIGKCKCLSKRDLSKC
;
A
#
# COMPACT_ATOMS: atom_id res chain seq x y z
N MET A 1 -62.42 -14.74 -46.15
CA MET A 1 -62.32 -14.67 -44.66
C MET A 1 -61.23 -15.60 -44.09
N LEU A 2 -61.26 -16.92 -44.32
CA LEU A 2 -60.29 -17.89 -43.73
C LEU A 2 -58.79 -17.50 -43.84
N ARG A 3 -58.34 -16.97 -44.98
CA ARG A 3 -56.91 -16.57 -45.16
C ARG A 3 -56.46 -15.43 -44.25
N LEU A 4 -57.36 -14.51 -43.87
CA LEU A 4 -57.07 -13.44 -42.91
C LEU A 4 -56.96 -14.00 -41.49
N ILE A 5 -57.87 -14.90 -41.11
CA ILE A 5 -57.85 -15.61 -39.81
C ILE A 5 -56.57 -16.43 -39.65
N LEU A 6 -56.17 -17.20 -40.68
CA LEU A 6 -54.90 -17.96 -40.68
C LEU A 6 -53.65 -17.07 -40.57
N CYS A 7 -53.68 -15.86 -41.15
CA CYS A 7 -52.55 -14.93 -41.07
C CYS A 7 -52.47 -14.27 -39.68
N PHE A 8 -53.62 -13.92 -39.08
CA PHE A 8 -53.69 -13.41 -37.72
C PHE A 8 -53.27 -14.48 -36.70
N LEU A 9 -53.78 -15.71 -36.82
CA LEU A 9 -53.39 -16.84 -35.97
C LEU A 9 -51.89 -17.16 -36.08
N ARG A 10 -51.29 -17.11 -37.28
CA ARG A 10 -49.82 -17.29 -37.42
C ARG A 10 -49.01 -16.18 -36.75
N LYS A 11 -49.45 -14.92 -36.79
CA LYS A 11 -48.81 -13.83 -36.05
C LYS A 11 -49.02 -13.96 -34.54
N TYR A 12 -50.23 -14.30 -34.10
CA TYR A 12 -50.56 -14.46 -32.67
C TYR A 12 -49.83 -15.66 -32.04
N PHE A 13 -49.75 -16.80 -32.73
CA PHE A 13 -48.95 -17.95 -32.26
C PHE A 13 -47.45 -17.67 -32.29
N ARG A 14 -46.91 -16.94 -33.28
CA ARG A 14 -45.49 -16.52 -33.22
C ARG A 14 -45.23 -15.56 -32.07
N PHE A 15 -46.14 -14.61 -31.80
CA PHE A 15 -46.00 -13.70 -30.66
C PHE A 15 -46.12 -14.44 -29.32
N LEU A 16 -47.09 -15.33 -29.15
CA LEU A 16 -47.22 -16.18 -27.96
C LEU A 16 -46.06 -17.16 -27.80
N TRP A 17 -45.50 -17.72 -28.87
CA TRP A 17 -44.31 -18.60 -28.75
C TRP A 17 -43.06 -17.81 -28.37
N PHE A 18 -42.89 -16.58 -28.89
CA PHE A 18 -41.81 -15.68 -28.45
C PHE A 18 -42.04 -15.10 -27.04
N VAL A 19 -43.28 -14.89 -26.60
CA VAL A 19 -43.60 -14.46 -25.23
C VAL A 19 -43.48 -15.62 -24.24
N CYS A 20 -43.92 -16.83 -24.59
CA CYS A 20 -43.73 -18.00 -23.72
C CYS A 20 -42.25 -18.39 -23.64
N ILE A 21 -41.48 -18.41 -24.74
CA ILE A 21 -40.03 -18.64 -24.67
C ILE A 21 -39.32 -17.45 -24.01
N GLY A 22 -39.78 -16.22 -24.24
CA GLY A 22 -39.31 -15.01 -23.55
C GLY A 22 -39.56 -14.99 -22.04
N PHE A 23 -40.60 -15.68 -21.54
CA PHE A 23 -40.89 -15.80 -20.11
C PHE A 23 -40.49 -17.14 -19.47
N THR A 24 -40.12 -18.16 -20.25
CA THR A 24 -39.66 -19.47 -19.73
C THR A 24 -38.19 -19.79 -20.03
N HIS A 25 -37.45 -18.90 -20.71
CA HIS A 25 -35.98 -18.99 -20.86
C HIS A 25 -35.21 -17.77 -20.34
N GLN A 26 -35.81 -17.00 -19.43
CA GLN A 26 -35.10 -15.96 -18.66
C GLN A 26 -35.13 -16.15 -17.13
N ILE A 27 -35.39 -17.39 -16.68
CA ILE A 27 -35.26 -17.78 -15.26
C ILE A 27 -34.46 -19.09 -15.19
N HIS A 28 -33.35 -19.07 -14.43
CA HIS A 28 -32.43 -20.19 -14.16
C HIS A 28 -31.58 -20.71 -15.34
N TYR A 29 -30.85 -19.79 -15.99
CA TYR A 29 -29.41 -20.05 -16.21
C TYR A 29 -28.61 -19.33 -15.12
N GLU A 30 -28.43 -19.96 -13.96
CA GLU A 30 -27.46 -19.53 -12.94
C GLU A 30 -26.03 -19.72 -13.47
N LYS A 31 -25.58 -18.80 -14.33
CA LYS A 31 -24.25 -18.87 -14.93
C LYS A 31 -23.23 -18.12 -14.05
N ALA A 32 -22.44 -18.91 -13.31
CA ALA A 32 -21.25 -18.56 -12.52
C ALA A 32 -21.42 -17.97 -11.10
N ASN A 33 -21.32 -18.88 -10.10
CA ASN A 33 -20.34 -18.80 -9.00
C ASN A 33 -19.94 -17.41 -8.47
N SER A 34 -20.77 -16.76 -7.65
CA SER A 34 -20.44 -15.46 -7.04
C SER A 34 -19.71 -15.59 -5.69
N PHE A 35 -18.38 -15.46 -5.75
CA PHE A 35 -17.54 -15.08 -4.61
C PHE A 35 -17.57 -13.55 -4.47
N SER A 36 -17.85 -13.03 -3.28
CA SER A 36 -17.88 -11.59 -2.99
C SER A 36 -16.87 -11.22 -1.90
N VAL A 37 -16.38 -9.98 -1.95
CA VAL A 37 -15.52 -9.39 -0.92
C VAL A 37 -16.14 -8.07 -0.50
N ILE A 38 -16.24 -7.83 0.80
CA ILE A 38 -16.80 -6.62 1.40
C ILE A 38 -15.73 -5.97 2.28
N TRP A 39 -15.53 -4.67 2.11
CA TRP A 39 -14.63 -3.87 2.92
C TRP A 39 -15.37 -3.28 4.12
N ASN A 40 -15.09 -3.80 5.31
CA ASN A 40 -15.73 -3.36 6.56
C ASN A 40 -14.73 -2.54 7.39
N THR A 41 -14.30 -1.41 6.83
CA THR A 41 -13.30 -0.50 7.41
C THR A 41 -13.60 0.92 6.90
N PRO A 42 -13.58 1.96 7.75
CA PRO A 42 -13.96 3.32 7.36
C PRO A 42 -12.93 3.93 6.41
N VAL A 43 -13.20 3.86 5.11
CA VAL A 43 -12.35 4.47 4.08
C VAL A 43 -12.40 6.00 4.11
N GLN A 44 -13.47 6.59 4.66
CA GLN A 44 -13.57 8.04 4.80
C GLN A 44 -12.52 8.63 5.73
N ASP A 45 -12.15 7.92 6.79
CA ASP A 45 -11.12 8.40 7.70
C ASP A 45 -9.77 8.54 6.98
N CYS A 46 -9.51 7.68 5.98
CA CYS A 46 -8.35 7.78 5.11
C CYS A 46 -8.47 8.91 4.08
N TYR A 47 -9.67 9.14 3.53
CA TYR A 47 -9.92 10.27 2.62
C TYR A 47 -9.84 11.62 3.35
N ASN A 48 -10.61 11.81 4.42
CA ASN A 48 -10.68 13.05 5.19
C ASN A 48 -9.34 13.43 5.83
N LYS A 49 -8.55 12.46 6.30
CA LYS A 49 -7.30 12.72 7.04
C LYS A 49 -6.05 12.75 6.14
N TYR A 50 -6.07 12.03 5.01
CA TYR A 50 -4.87 11.82 4.18
C TYR A 50 -5.12 12.00 2.66
N GLY A 51 -6.32 12.39 2.22
CA GLY A 51 -6.68 12.51 0.80
C GLY A 51 -6.79 11.16 0.06
N LEU A 52 -6.79 10.05 0.79
CA LEU A 52 -6.70 8.71 0.22
C LEU A 52 -8.09 8.14 -0.13
N ASP A 53 -8.52 8.28 -1.39
CA ASP A 53 -9.69 7.56 -1.89
C ASP A 53 -9.40 6.05 -2.00
N LEU A 54 -9.62 5.33 -0.91
CA LEU A 54 -9.58 3.86 -0.91
C LEU A 54 -10.85 3.26 -1.50
N LYS A 55 -11.98 3.99 -1.54
CA LYS A 55 -13.28 3.49 -1.97
C LYS A 55 -13.25 3.09 -3.45
N SER A 56 -12.94 4.03 -4.33
CA SER A 56 -12.84 3.77 -5.78
C SER A 56 -11.76 2.74 -6.11
N THR A 57 -10.67 2.72 -5.33
CA THR A 57 -9.61 1.71 -5.46
C THR A 57 -10.13 0.30 -5.16
N LEU A 58 -10.89 0.12 -4.08
CA LEU A 58 -11.45 -1.17 -3.69
C LEU A 58 -12.55 -1.62 -4.66
N GLU A 59 -13.42 -0.70 -5.07
CA GLU A 59 -14.51 -0.98 -6.01
C GLU A 59 -13.98 -1.41 -7.39
N SER A 60 -12.83 -0.91 -7.85
CA SER A 60 -12.18 -1.37 -9.10
C SER A 60 -11.72 -2.84 -9.02
N PHE A 61 -11.33 -3.32 -7.84
CA PHE A 61 -11.06 -4.73 -7.56
C PHE A 61 -12.33 -5.57 -7.33
N ARG A 62 -13.52 -5.00 -7.59
CA ARG A 62 -14.85 -5.59 -7.31
C ARG A 62 -15.08 -5.89 -5.82
N ILE A 63 -14.35 -5.19 -4.94
CA ILE A 63 -14.59 -5.23 -3.50
C ILE A 63 -15.72 -4.24 -3.19
N THR A 64 -16.78 -4.74 -2.57
CA THR A 64 -17.95 -3.94 -2.19
C THR A 64 -17.62 -3.07 -0.98
N VAL A 65 -17.82 -1.76 -1.09
CA VAL A 65 -17.64 -0.78 -0.01
C VAL A 65 -19.00 -0.17 0.35
N ASN A 66 -19.15 0.34 1.56
CA ASN A 66 -20.34 1.11 1.95
C ASN A 66 -20.41 2.44 1.17
N LYS A 67 -21.60 2.85 0.74
CA LYS A 67 -21.84 4.16 0.10
C LYS A 67 -21.59 5.33 1.03
N PHE A 68 -21.90 5.17 2.30
CA PHE A 68 -21.63 6.13 3.37
C PHE A 68 -20.55 5.53 4.26
N ASP A 69 -19.38 6.16 4.26
CA ASP A 69 -18.08 5.50 4.46
C ASP A 69 -17.67 5.29 5.92
N GLY A 70 -18.57 4.68 6.70
CA GLY A 70 -18.32 4.20 8.05
C GLY A 70 -18.57 2.69 8.21
N LEU A 71 -18.38 2.18 9.43
CA LEU A 71 -18.70 0.79 9.82
C LEU A 71 -20.21 0.50 9.87
N LYS A 72 -21.04 1.46 9.45
CA LYS A 72 -22.51 1.44 9.45
C LYS A 72 -22.98 2.10 8.15
N GLY A 73 -23.13 1.30 7.10
CA GLY A 73 -23.55 1.76 5.77
C GLY A 73 -24.43 0.74 5.06
N ASP A 74 -24.73 0.99 3.78
CA ASP A 74 -25.75 0.27 3.00
C ASP A 74 -25.39 -1.17 2.62
N ARG A 75 -24.12 -1.57 2.72
CA ARG A 75 -23.64 -2.93 2.39
C ARG A 75 -23.37 -3.76 3.63
N ILE A 76 -22.79 -3.15 4.66
CA ILE A 76 -22.50 -3.75 5.96
C ILE A 76 -22.64 -2.73 7.09
N CYS A 77 -23.28 -3.17 8.16
CA CYS A 77 -23.39 -2.46 9.43
C CYS A 77 -22.96 -3.39 10.56
N LEU A 78 -21.89 -2.98 11.25
CA LEU A 78 -21.33 -3.67 12.40
C LEU A 78 -21.78 -2.95 13.68
N PHE A 79 -22.48 -3.68 14.54
CA PHE A 79 -22.96 -3.19 15.84
C PHE A 79 -22.03 -3.66 16.95
N TYR A 80 -21.12 -2.80 17.40
CA TYR A 80 -20.31 -3.09 18.59
C TYR A 80 -21.17 -3.00 19.87
N ARG A 81 -20.60 -3.43 21.00
CA ARG A 81 -21.15 -3.30 22.37
C ARG A 81 -21.98 -2.02 22.67
N PRO A 82 -21.56 -0.78 22.36
CA PRO A 82 -22.37 0.42 22.65
C PRO A 82 -23.51 0.69 21.64
N ASP A 83 -23.46 0.05 20.47
CA ASP A 83 -24.25 0.42 19.29
C ASP A 83 -25.63 -0.22 19.21
N LEU A 84 -25.92 -1.24 20.03
CA LEU A 84 -27.18 -2.00 19.96
C LEU A 84 -27.72 -2.33 21.35
N GLY A 85 -28.72 -1.56 21.77
CA GLY A 85 -29.40 -1.70 23.05
C GLY A 85 -28.51 -1.41 24.25
N TYR A 86 -28.90 -1.95 25.41
CA TYR A 86 -28.12 -1.97 26.65
C TYR A 86 -27.50 -3.35 26.88
N TYR A 87 -26.50 -3.73 26.09
CA TYR A 87 -25.80 -5.01 26.24
C TYR A 87 -25.08 -5.11 27.61
N PRO A 88 -25.25 -6.20 28.40
CA PRO A 88 -24.62 -6.36 29.71
C PRO A 88 -23.16 -6.79 29.61
N TYR A 89 -22.27 -6.14 30.36
CA TYR A 89 -20.85 -6.47 30.42
C TYR A 89 -20.18 -5.96 31.71
N PHE A 90 -18.99 -6.45 32.02
CA PHE A 90 -18.11 -5.86 33.02
C PHE A 90 -17.05 -4.98 32.34
N ASP A 91 -16.83 -3.77 32.84
CA ASP A 91 -15.75 -2.92 32.35
C ASP A 91 -14.36 -3.37 32.86
N GLN A 92 -13.30 -2.68 32.44
CA GLN A 92 -11.91 -3.02 32.76
C GLN A 92 -11.58 -3.04 34.27
N ASN A 93 -12.41 -2.39 35.11
CA ASN A 93 -12.28 -2.40 36.57
C ASN A 93 -13.17 -3.48 37.22
N GLY A 94 -13.76 -4.38 36.42
CA GLY A 94 -14.72 -5.38 36.88
C GLY A 94 -16.07 -4.82 37.32
N LYS A 95 -16.40 -3.55 36.99
CA LYS A 95 -17.67 -2.92 37.37
C LYS A 95 -18.76 -3.32 36.37
N ALA A 96 -19.89 -3.78 36.91
CA ALA A 96 -21.05 -4.18 36.12
C ALA A 96 -21.67 -2.99 35.36
N ARG A 97 -21.93 -3.18 34.07
CA ARG A 97 -22.64 -2.25 33.18
C ARG A 97 -23.88 -2.94 32.62
N ASN A 98 -25.01 -2.24 32.63
CA ASN A 98 -26.33 -2.78 32.25
C ASN A 98 -26.70 -4.10 32.98
N GLY A 99 -26.31 -4.23 34.26
CA GLY A 99 -26.48 -5.44 35.07
C GLY A 99 -25.27 -6.39 35.08
N GLY A 100 -24.32 -6.24 34.13
CA GLY A 100 -23.10 -7.03 34.03
C GLY A 100 -23.31 -8.46 33.52
N LEU A 101 -24.32 -9.16 34.03
CA LEU A 101 -24.73 -10.49 33.62
C LEU A 101 -26.05 -10.45 32.84
N PRO A 102 -26.29 -11.35 31.86
CA PRO A 102 -27.56 -11.44 31.14
C PRO A 102 -28.78 -11.61 32.05
N GLN A 103 -28.67 -12.41 33.12
CA GLN A 103 -29.75 -12.63 34.08
C GLN A 103 -30.00 -11.46 35.05
N MET A 104 -29.15 -10.42 35.02
CA MET A 104 -29.29 -9.18 35.78
C MET A 104 -29.66 -7.98 34.88
N ALA A 105 -29.77 -8.19 33.56
CA ALA A 105 -30.02 -7.13 32.59
C ALA A 105 -31.52 -6.89 32.38
N ASN A 106 -31.94 -5.63 32.28
CA ASN A 106 -33.33 -5.30 31.94
C ASN A 106 -33.55 -5.46 30.43
N LEU A 107 -34.17 -6.58 30.04
CA LEU A 107 -34.40 -6.92 28.63
C LEU A 107 -35.35 -5.94 27.91
N SER A 108 -36.39 -5.42 28.57
CA SER A 108 -37.31 -4.45 27.94
C SER A 108 -36.57 -3.18 27.55
N LYS A 109 -35.86 -2.56 28.51
CA LYS A 109 -35.05 -1.36 28.26
C LYS A 109 -33.96 -1.61 27.21
N HIS A 110 -33.38 -2.82 27.19
CA HIS A 110 -32.45 -3.20 26.13
C HIS A 110 -33.11 -3.17 24.75
N LEU A 111 -34.27 -3.83 24.58
CA LEU A 111 -34.98 -3.94 23.30
C LEU A 111 -35.52 -2.58 22.83
N GLU A 112 -36.09 -1.77 23.72
CA GLU A 112 -36.53 -0.39 23.44
C GLU A 112 -35.37 0.48 22.90
N LYS A 113 -34.17 0.37 23.47
CA LYS A 113 -32.99 1.06 22.94
C LYS A 113 -32.51 0.43 21.64
N ALA A 114 -32.50 -0.91 21.53
CA ALA A 114 -32.06 -1.61 20.33
C ALA A 114 -32.93 -1.29 19.11
N GLU A 115 -34.25 -1.14 19.29
CA GLU A 115 -35.18 -0.68 18.24
C GLU A 115 -34.76 0.69 17.70
N ARG A 116 -34.57 1.68 18.58
CA ARG A 116 -34.10 3.02 18.20
C ARG A 116 -32.71 3.01 17.56
N ASP A 117 -31.79 2.16 18.03
CA ASP A 117 -30.47 2.02 17.43
C ASP A 117 -30.54 1.40 16.01
N ILE A 118 -31.37 0.38 15.81
CA ILE A 118 -31.62 -0.25 14.51
C ILE A 118 -32.24 0.76 13.55
N GLU A 119 -33.21 1.55 14.01
CA GLU A 119 -33.83 2.61 13.22
C GLU A 119 -32.87 3.73 12.84
N LYS A 120 -31.96 4.09 13.76
CA LYS A 120 -30.91 5.09 13.52
C LYS A 120 -29.85 4.65 12.52
N PHE A 121 -29.47 3.37 12.51
CA PHE A 121 -28.31 2.89 11.74
C PHE A 121 -28.64 2.12 10.45
N LEU A 122 -29.89 1.68 10.25
CA LEU A 122 -30.31 0.91 9.06
C LEU A 122 -31.58 1.51 8.44
N ASP A 123 -31.57 1.78 7.14
CA ASP A 123 -32.77 2.15 6.40
C ASP A 123 -33.82 1.01 6.40
N LYS A 124 -35.11 1.33 6.31
CA LYS A 124 -36.20 0.32 6.28
C LYS A 124 -36.00 -0.75 5.19
N GLY A 125 -35.42 -0.37 4.05
CA GLY A 125 -35.11 -1.24 2.91
C GLY A 125 -33.75 -1.95 2.98
N PHE A 126 -33.02 -1.87 4.09
CA PHE A 126 -31.67 -2.44 4.20
C PHE A 126 -31.64 -3.95 3.98
N SER A 127 -30.81 -4.38 3.02
CA SER A 127 -30.62 -5.79 2.60
C SER A 127 -29.16 -6.26 2.70
N GLY A 128 -28.29 -5.42 3.28
CA GLY A 128 -26.88 -5.72 3.54
C GLY A 128 -26.65 -6.63 4.75
N LEU A 129 -25.41 -6.65 5.22
CA LEU A 129 -24.98 -7.42 6.40
C LEU A 129 -25.27 -6.64 7.69
N ALA A 130 -26.01 -7.24 8.62
CA ALA A 130 -26.27 -6.68 9.94
C ALA A 130 -25.57 -7.57 10.99
N VAL A 131 -24.36 -7.18 11.37
CA VAL A 131 -23.44 -8.01 12.15
C VAL A 131 -23.41 -7.52 13.59
N ILE A 132 -23.77 -8.39 14.54
CA ILE A 132 -23.75 -8.07 15.97
C ILE A 132 -22.41 -8.53 16.54
N ASP A 133 -21.60 -7.56 17.02
CA ASP A 133 -20.25 -7.76 17.54
C ASP A 133 -20.24 -7.66 19.07
N TRP A 134 -20.69 -8.76 19.69
CA TRP A 134 -20.82 -8.94 21.13
C TRP A 134 -19.81 -9.98 21.61
N GLU A 135 -18.58 -9.54 21.87
CA GLU A 135 -17.49 -10.42 22.29
C GLU A 135 -17.37 -10.62 23.80
N ASP A 136 -17.98 -9.78 24.65
CA ASP A 136 -17.67 -9.73 26.08
C ASP A 136 -17.94 -11.06 26.83
N TRP A 137 -19.06 -11.72 26.55
CA TRP A 137 -19.41 -13.06 27.06
C TRP A 137 -19.91 -14.00 25.96
N ARG A 138 -19.83 -15.31 26.21
CA ARG A 138 -20.26 -16.39 25.31
C ARG A 138 -21.51 -17.06 25.89
N PRO A 139 -22.53 -17.45 25.07
CA PRO A 139 -23.83 -17.91 25.57
C PRO A 139 -23.83 -19.30 26.23
N LEU A 140 -22.72 -20.04 26.20
CA LEU A 140 -22.54 -21.23 27.02
C LEU A 140 -21.64 -20.89 28.21
N PHE A 141 -22.11 -21.16 29.42
CA PHE A 141 -21.47 -20.78 30.68
C PHE A 141 -20.01 -21.22 30.74
N LYS A 142 -19.75 -22.52 30.53
CA LYS A 142 -18.41 -23.11 30.54
C LYS A 142 -17.47 -22.59 29.44
N ARG A 143 -17.99 -21.93 28.40
CA ARG A 143 -17.16 -21.29 27.37
C ARG A 143 -16.61 -19.94 27.83
N ASN A 144 -17.00 -19.40 28.99
CA ASN A 144 -16.48 -18.13 29.51
C ASN A 144 -15.15 -18.32 30.28
N TRP A 145 -14.14 -18.87 29.62
CA TRP A 145 -12.77 -19.04 30.14
C TRP A 145 -11.89 -17.80 29.86
N ASP A 146 -10.64 -17.82 30.34
CA ASP A 146 -9.68 -16.70 30.38
C ASP A 146 -10.29 -15.42 31.00
N SER A 147 -10.13 -14.27 30.35
CA SER A 147 -10.67 -12.97 30.79
C SER A 147 -12.20 -12.95 30.94
N LYS A 148 -12.91 -13.97 30.47
CA LYS A 148 -14.36 -14.12 30.62
C LYS A 148 -14.75 -14.89 31.88
N LYS A 149 -13.79 -15.39 32.66
CA LYS A 149 -14.08 -16.14 33.90
C LYS A 149 -14.92 -15.34 34.90
N ILE A 150 -14.81 -14.01 34.91
CA ILE A 150 -15.67 -13.10 35.68
C ILE A 150 -17.18 -13.36 35.48
N TYR A 151 -17.63 -13.76 34.29
CA TYR A 151 -19.04 -14.07 34.04
C TYR A 151 -19.49 -15.37 34.74
N GLN A 152 -18.60 -16.34 34.90
CA GLN A 152 -18.86 -17.53 35.71
C GLN A 152 -18.88 -17.16 37.19
N ASP A 153 -17.82 -16.50 37.66
CA ASP A 153 -17.60 -16.19 39.07
C ASP A 153 -18.73 -15.30 39.64
N ARG A 154 -19.14 -14.26 38.91
CA ARG A 154 -20.24 -13.37 39.31
C ARG A 154 -21.61 -14.04 39.25
N SER A 155 -21.81 -15.02 38.36
CA SER A 155 -23.04 -15.82 38.33
C SER A 155 -23.11 -16.80 39.50
N ILE A 156 -21.98 -17.38 39.90
CA ILE A 156 -21.84 -18.22 41.10
C ILE A 156 -22.07 -17.39 42.36
N GLU A 157 -21.46 -16.21 42.44
CA GLU A 157 -21.68 -15.27 43.54
C GLU A 157 -23.14 -14.85 43.68
N LEU A 158 -23.83 -14.55 42.56
CA LEU A 158 -25.24 -14.18 42.55
C LEU A 158 -26.14 -15.28 43.14
N VAL A 159 -25.97 -16.52 42.72
CA VAL A 159 -26.75 -17.66 43.22
C VAL A 159 -26.37 -17.99 44.66
N LYS A 160 -25.08 -17.95 45.02
CA LYS A 160 -24.61 -18.17 46.41
C LYS A 160 -25.15 -17.12 47.38
N ARG A 161 -25.28 -15.86 46.97
CA ARG A 161 -25.92 -14.80 47.77
C ARG A 161 -27.42 -15.07 47.97
N ARG A 162 -28.11 -15.65 46.97
CA ARG A 162 -29.54 -15.98 47.06
C ARG A 162 -29.81 -17.26 47.86
N TYR A 163 -28.89 -18.22 47.80
CA TYR A 163 -28.99 -19.52 48.49
C TYR A 163 -27.69 -19.88 49.23
N PRO A 164 -27.37 -19.23 50.37
CA PRO A 164 -26.07 -19.39 51.04
C PRO A 164 -25.78 -20.79 51.59
N THR A 165 -26.84 -21.58 51.83
CA THR A 165 -26.78 -22.94 52.42
C THR A 165 -26.74 -24.06 51.37
N TRP A 166 -26.82 -23.76 50.08
CA TRP A 166 -26.79 -24.81 49.05
C TRP A 166 -25.38 -25.37 48.85
N PRO A 167 -25.24 -26.69 48.56
CA PRO A 167 -23.96 -27.27 48.14
C PRO A 167 -23.40 -26.59 46.89
N MET A 168 -22.07 -26.44 46.81
CA MET A 168 -21.42 -25.69 45.73
C MET A 168 -21.74 -26.24 44.34
N ASP A 169 -21.87 -27.56 44.15
CA ASP A 169 -22.22 -28.15 42.85
C ASP A 169 -23.63 -27.73 42.40
N LYS A 170 -24.58 -27.64 43.34
CA LYS A 170 -25.94 -27.16 43.08
C LYS A 170 -25.95 -25.66 42.75
N ILE A 171 -25.11 -24.87 43.42
CA ILE A 171 -24.90 -23.45 43.09
C ILE A 171 -24.36 -23.31 41.66
N ILE A 172 -23.30 -24.04 41.31
CA ILE A 172 -22.66 -23.98 39.98
C ILE A 172 -23.65 -24.39 38.87
N GLU A 173 -24.40 -25.47 39.08
CA GLU A 173 -25.40 -25.95 38.12
C GLU A 173 -26.58 -24.97 37.95
N GLU A 174 -27.04 -24.32 39.02
CA GLU A 174 -28.09 -23.30 38.91
C GLU A 174 -27.57 -22.00 38.27
N SER A 175 -26.36 -21.56 38.61
CA SER A 175 -25.68 -20.44 37.93
C SER A 175 -25.51 -20.69 36.44
N ARG A 176 -25.21 -21.93 36.04
CA ARG A 176 -25.15 -22.34 34.63
C ARG A 176 -26.51 -22.18 33.96
N LYS A 177 -27.59 -22.71 34.58
CA LYS A 177 -28.96 -22.62 34.02
C LYS A 177 -29.42 -21.18 33.89
N GLU A 178 -29.30 -20.35 34.93
CA GLU A 178 -29.71 -18.95 34.91
C GLU A 178 -28.96 -18.18 33.81
N PHE A 179 -27.62 -18.31 33.77
CA PHE A 179 -26.80 -17.64 32.78
C PHE A 179 -27.13 -18.08 31.35
N GLU A 180 -27.16 -19.39 31.05
CA GLU A 180 -27.40 -19.88 29.68
C GLU A 180 -28.83 -19.58 29.19
N LYS A 181 -29.83 -19.63 30.09
CA LYS A 181 -31.22 -19.24 29.79
C LYS A 181 -31.30 -17.76 29.43
N SER A 182 -30.76 -16.88 30.27
CA SER A 182 -30.85 -15.44 30.04
C SER A 182 -29.96 -14.98 28.89
N ALA A 183 -28.75 -15.53 28.73
CA ALA A 183 -27.87 -15.26 27.59
C ALA A 183 -28.55 -15.61 26.26
N ARG A 184 -29.21 -16.78 26.19
CA ARG A 184 -30.03 -17.16 25.03
C ARG A 184 -31.17 -16.18 24.82
N GLN A 185 -31.99 -15.92 25.84
CA GLN A 185 -33.16 -15.04 25.74
C GLN A 185 -32.77 -13.64 25.22
N PHE A 186 -31.65 -13.10 25.71
CA PHE A 186 -31.14 -11.79 25.33
C PHE A 186 -30.72 -11.75 23.84
N MET A 187 -29.89 -12.70 23.40
CA MET A 187 -29.45 -12.79 22.00
C MET A 187 -30.60 -13.09 21.03
N GLU A 188 -31.50 -14.00 21.42
CA GLU A 188 -32.66 -14.44 20.63
C GLU A 188 -33.68 -13.30 20.45
N ALA A 189 -33.99 -12.54 21.50
CA ALA A 189 -34.88 -11.38 21.40
C ALA A 189 -34.27 -10.27 20.52
N THR A 190 -32.98 -9.97 20.69
CA THR A 190 -32.29 -8.90 19.92
C THR A 190 -32.25 -9.20 18.43
N ILE A 191 -31.85 -10.43 18.03
CA ILE A 191 -31.79 -10.78 16.60
C ILE A 191 -33.18 -10.89 15.96
N ASN A 192 -34.20 -11.31 16.72
CA ASN A 192 -35.57 -11.35 16.21
C ASN A 192 -36.15 -9.94 16.06
N LEU A 193 -35.84 -9.00 16.95
CA LEU A 193 -36.17 -7.58 16.78
C LEU A 193 -35.50 -7.01 15.51
N GLY A 194 -34.21 -7.25 15.33
CA GLY A 194 -33.48 -6.88 14.11
C GLY A 194 -34.12 -7.41 12.83
N LYS A 195 -34.49 -8.69 12.80
CA LYS A 195 -35.17 -9.32 11.67
C LYS A 195 -36.60 -8.81 11.46
N LYS A 196 -37.34 -8.48 12.53
CA LYS A 196 -38.68 -7.86 12.42
C LYS A 196 -38.60 -6.48 11.78
N LEU A 197 -37.63 -5.67 12.22
CA LEU A 197 -37.47 -4.29 11.75
C LEU A 197 -36.81 -4.21 10.37
N ARG A 198 -35.88 -5.12 10.05
CA ARG A 198 -35.10 -5.17 8.79
C ARG A 198 -35.12 -6.59 8.22
N PRO A 199 -36.25 -7.04 7.62
CA PRO A 199 -36.46 -8.43 7.21
C PRO A 199 -35.61 -8.88 6.03
N MET A 200 -35.15 -7.96 5.18
CA MET A 200 -34.27 -8.26 4.05
C MET A 200 -32.79 -8.37 4.45
N ALA A 201 -32.43 -8.01 5.68
CA ALA A 201 -31.06 -7.93 6.13
C ALA A 201 -30.48 -9.30 6.54
N LYS A 202 -29.17 -9.44 6.33
CA LYS A 202 -28.39 -10.64 6.67
C LYS A 202 -27.84 -10.51 8.10
N TRP A 203 -28.69 -10.85 9.06
CA TRP A 203 -28.43 -10.82 10.50
C TRP A 203 -27.62 -12.03 10.99
N GLY A 204 -26.68 -11.76 11.89
CA GLY A 204 -25.94 -12.79 12.63
C GLY A 204 -24.92 -12.20 13.59
N PHE A 205 -24.30 -13.06 14.39
CA PHE A 205 -23.30 -12.67 15.39
C PHE A 205 -21.88 -12.97 14.88
N TYR A 206 -20.98 -11.99 15.03
CA TYR A 206 -19.56 -12.15 14.75
C TYR A 206 -18.93 -13.25 15.64
N LEU A 207 -17.85 -13.87 15.15
CA LEU A 207 -17.23 -15.12 15.65
C LEU A 207 -18.03 -16.40 15.46
N PHE A 208 -19.35 -16.39 15.21
CA PHE A 208 -20.16 -17.61 15.28
C PHE A 208 -20.34 -18.32 13.92
N PRO A 209 -20.00 -19.62 13.79
CA PRO A 209 -19.38 -20.49 14.80
C PRO A 209 -17.87 -20.29 14.94
N ASP A 210 -17.36 -20.50 16.15
CA ASP A 210 -15.91 -20.65 16.40
C ASP A 210 -15.53 -22.14 16.47
N CYS A 211 -14.27 -22.41 16.19
CA CYS A 211 -13.61 -23.70 16.16
C CYS A 211 -12.79 -23.99 17.43
N TYR A 212 -12.41 -22.95 18.20
CA TYR A 212 -11.62 -23.00 19.44
C TYR A 212 -10.55 -24.10 19.43
N HIS A 213 -9.72 -24.12 18.39
CA HIS A 213 -8.77 -25.20 18.15
C HIS A 213 -7.62 -25.18 19.15
N ASN A 214 -7.26 -26.36 19.64
CA ASN A 214 -6.04 -26.57 20.41
C ASN A 214 -4.81 -26.60 19.48
N LYS A 215 -3.59 -26.53 20.04
CA LYS A 215 -2.34 -26.65 19.28
C LYS A 215 -2.34 -27.96 18.47
N GLY A 216 -1.97 -27.92 17.19
CA GLY A 216 -1.95 -29.10 16.30
C GLY A 216 -2.56 -28.80 14.93
N ASP A 217 -3.34 -29.74 14.39
CA ASP A 217 -3.91 -29.72 13.02
C ASP A 217 -5.02 -28.67 12.78
N TYR A 218 -5.22 -27.73 13.71
CA TYR A 218 -6.27 -26.69 13.73
C TYR A 218 -7.72 -27.19 13.58
N LYS A 219 -7.96 -28.49 13.71
CA LYS A 219 -9.31 -29.08 13.65
C LYS A 219 -10.12 -28.70 14.87
N CYS A 220 -11.41 -28.44 14.66
CA CYS A 220 -12.35 -28.16 15.75
C CYS A 220 -12.58 -29.45 16.55
N SER A 221 -12.32 -29.39 17.85
CA SER A 221 -12.44 -30.55 18.74
C SER A 221 -13.86 -31.11 18.77
N LYS A 222 -14.03 -32.39 19.14
CA LYS A 222 -15.35 -33.00 19.35
C LYS A 222 -16.18 -32.19 20.36
N THR A 223 -15.59 -31.81 21.48
CA THR A 223 -16.19 -30.90 22.48
C THR A 223 -16.63 -29.57 21.89
N THR A 224 -15.83 -28.95 21.00
CA THR A 224 -16.23 -27.71 20.32
C THR A 224 -17.44 -27.92 19.43
N LYS A 225 -17.47 -29.02 18.66
CA LYS A 225 -18.60 -29.37 17.79
C LYS A 225 -19.88 -29.61 18.58
N ASP A 226 -19.80 -30.39 19.66
CA ASP A 226 -20.94 -30.72 20.52
C ASP A 226 -21.50 -29.48 21.24
N ASP A 227 -20.63 -28.56 21.63
CA ASP A 227 -21.05 -27.28 22.18
C ASP A 227 -21.61 -26.32 21.10
N ASN A 228 -21.11 -26.37 19.86
CA ASN A 228 -21.75 -25.67 18.75
C ASN A 228 -23.13 -26.27 18.46
N ASP A 229 -23.33 -27.57 18.64
CA ASP A 229 -24.64 -28.22 18.45
C ASP A 229 -25.66 -27.75 19.49
N LYS A 230 -25.23 -27.44 20.72
CA LYS A 230 -26.07 -26.74 21.73
C LYS A 230 -26.45 -25.32 21.30
N LEU A 231 -25.67 -24.69 20.42
CA LEU A 231 -25.96 -23.37 19.82
C LEU A 231 -26.73 -23.46 18.49
N LYS A 232 -27.32 -24.62 18.15
CA LYS A 232 -28.22 -24.79 16.99
C LYS A 232 -29.34 -23.76 16.93
N TRP A 233 -29.84 -23.27 18.07
CA TRP A 233 -30.83 -22.18 18.14
C TRP A 233 -30.27 -20.88 17.55
N LEU A 234 -29.07 -20.46 17.96
CA LEU A 234 -28.40 -19.24 17.51
C LEU A 234 -28.17 -19.29 16.00
N PHE A 235 -27.63 -20.41 15.52
CA PHE A 235 -27.44 -20.60 14.09
C PHE A 235 -28.76 -20.58 13.34
N ARG A 236 -29.82 -21.26 13.83
CA ARG A 236 -31.13 -21.31 13.15
C ARG A 236 -31.75 -19.91 12.98
N LEU A 237 -31.63 -19.05 14.00
CA LEU A 237 -32.17 -17.69 14.00
C LEU A 237 -31.45 -16.77 13.02
N SER A 238 -30.12 -16.85 12.94
CA SER A 238 -29.29 -16.01 12.07
C SER A 238 -29.56 -16.26 10.58
N THR A 239 -29.69 -15.20 9.79
CA THR A 239 -29.86 -15.27 8.32
C THR A 239 -28.52 -15.29 7.57
N ALA A 240 -27.40 -15.05 8.26
CA ALA A 240 -26.03 -15.29 7.79
C ALA A 240 -25.13 -15.80 8.93
N LEU A 241 -23.97 -16.40 8.63
CA LEU A 241 -22.95 -16.77 9.64
C LEU A 241 -21.66 -15.97 9.42
N PHE A 242 -21.00 -15.59 10.52
CA PHE A 242 -19.85 -14.68 10.53
C PHE A 242 -18.63 -15.25 11.29
N PRO A 243 -18.09 -16.41 10.88
CA PRO A 243 -16.87 -16.96 11.46
C PRO A 243 -15.67 -16.01 11.23
N SER A 244 -14.80 -15.88 12.23
CA SER A 244 -13.53 -15.15 12.08
C SER A 244 -12.38 -16.08 11.69
N ALA A 245 -11.52 -15.62 10.79
CA ALA A 245 -10.33 -16.30 10.29
C ALA A 245 -9.07 -15.42 10.39
N TYR A 246 -8.98 -14.58 11.41
CA TYR A 246 -7.79 -13.76 11.63
C TYR A 246 -6.57 -14.63 11.99
N LEU A 247 -5.50 -14.51 11.20
CA LEU A 247 -4.29 -15.32 11.34
C LEU A 247 -3.34 -14.75 12.41
N LYS A 248 -2.33 -15.55 12.79
CA LYS A 248 -1.17 -15.12 13.60
C LYS A 248 0.11 -15.33 12.78
N GLU A 249 1.10 -14.46 12.96
CA GLU A 249 2.29 -14.43 12.09
C GLU A 249 3.17 -15.68 12.25
N ASN A 250 3.23 -16.23 13.46
CA ASN A 250 4.03 -17.41 13.82
C ASN A 250 3.48 -18.75 13.27
N LEU A 251 2.49 -18.72 12.38
CA LEU A 251 1.92 -19.91 11.75
C LEU A 251 2.60 -20.14 10.39
N SER A 252 3.06 -21.36 10.11
CA SER A 252 3.50 -21.73 8.76
C SER A 252 2.35 -21.60 7.74
N PRO A 253 2.60 -21.36 6.45
CA PRO A 253 1.52 -21.23 5.45
C PRO A 253 0.53 -22.40 5.44
N THR A 254 1.03 -23.63 5.61
CA THR A 254 0.19 -24.85 5.78
C THR A 254 -0.70 -24.78 7.03
N SER A 255 -0.19 -24.23 8.13
CA SER A 255 -0.94 -24.02 9.37
C SER A 255 -2.01 -22.93 9.21
N GLN A 256 -1.67 -21.82 8.54
CA GLN A 256 -2.61 -20.75 8.20
C GLN A 256 -3.77 -21.29 7.35
N TRP A 257 -3.48 -22.08 6.31
CA TRP A 257 -4.51 -22.72 5.48
C TRP A 257 -5.37 -23.71 6.26
N LYS A 258 -4.78 -24.58 7.10
CA LYS A 258 -5.53 -25.52 7.95
C LYS A 258 -6.48 -24.79 8.91
N PHE A 259 -6.00 -23.71 9.54
CA PHE A 259 -6.79 -22.84 10.41
C PHE A 259 -8.03 -22.27 9.69
N VAL A 260 -7.85 -21.71 8.48
CA VAL A 260 -8.97 -21.19 7.68
C VAL A 260 -9.93 -22.30 7.26
N ARG A 261 -9.40 -23.39 6.68
CA ARG A 261 -10.18 -24.52 6.17
C ARG A 261 -11.07 -25.12 7.27
N ASN A 262 -10.53 -25.39 8.46
CA ASN A 262 -11.28 -26.05 9.51
C ASN A 262 -12.41 -25.17 10.09
N ARG A 263 -12.19 -23.86 10.20
CA ARG A 263 -13.21 -22.87 10.64
C ARG A 263 -14.34 -22.75 9.60
N MET A 264 -14.01 -22.82 8.31
CA MET A 264 -14.99 -22.94 7.22
C MET A 264 -15.74 -24.27 7.24
N THR A 265 -15.05 -25.40 7.42
CA THR A 265 -15.67 -26.75 7.52
C THR A 265 -16.70 -26.80 8.65
N GLU A 266 -16.40 -26.23 9.82
CA GLU A 266 -17.35 -26.16 10.94
C GLU A 266 -18.54 -25.24 10.65
N SER A 267 -18.32 -24.11 9.96
CA SER A 267 -19.38 -23.21 9.49
C SER A 267 -20.34 -23.90 8.52
N ILE A 268 -19.80 -24.73 7.62
CA ILE A 268 -20.59 -25.57 6.72
C ILE A 268 -21.33 -26.66 7.51
N ARG A 269 -20.71 -27.28 8.53
CA ARG A 269 -21.32 -28.31 9.38
C ARG A 269 -22.52 -27.78 10.15
N VAL A 270 -22.40 -26.64 10.84
CA VAL A 270 -23.53 -26.07 11.59
C VAL A 270 -24.65 -25.57 10.66
N ARG A 271 -24.31 -25.12 9.44
CA ARG A 271 -25.29 -24.80 8.40
C ARG A 271 -26.08 -26.02 7.92
N LYS A 272 -25.43 -27.18 7.77
CA LYS A 272 -26.10 -28.48 7.53
C LYS A 272 -27.01 -28.85 8.72
N LEU A 273 -26.50 -28.71 9.96
CA LEU A 273 -27.23 -29.05 11.20
C LEU A 273 -28.57 -28.30 11.36
N THR A 274 -28.67 -27.06 10.88
CA THR A 274 -29.92 -26.28 10.93
C THR A 274 -30.85 -26.51 9.72
N GLY A 275 -30.41 -27.26 8.70
CA GLY A 275 -31.15 -27.47 7.44
C GLY A 275 -31.08 -26.29 6.46
N GLN A 276 -30.32 -25.24 6.75
CA GLN A 276 -30.33 -23.99 5.99
C GLN A 276 -29.16 -23.93 5.00
N LEU A 277 -29.07 -24.91 4.08
CA LEU A 277 -27.93 -25.10 3.18
C LEU A 277 -27.58 -23.86 2.34
N GLN A 278 -28.58 -23.06 1.95
CA GLN A 278 -28.41 -21.84 1.15
C GLN A 278 -27.99 -20.60 1.97
N LYS A 279 -27.84 -20.73 3.29
CA LYS A 279 -27.42 -19.60 4.14
C LYS A 279 -26.01 -19.13 3.74
N PRO A 280 -25.81 -17.82 3.50
CA PRO A 280 -24.50 -17.29 3.16
C PRO A 280 -23.54 -17.35 4.35
N LEU A 281 -22.25 -17.56 4.04
CA LEU A 281 -21.16 -17.61 4.99
C LEU A 281 -20.21 -16.44 4.70
N TYR A 282 -20.04 -15.54 5.66
CA TYR A 282 -19.18 -14.36 5.57
C TYR A 282 -17.97 -14.54 6.48
N LEU A 283 -16.83 -14.91 5.90
CA LEU A 283 -15.60 -15.16 6.64
C LEU A 283 -14.88 -13.84 6.91
N TYR A 284 -14.80 -13.45 8.18
CA TYR A 284 -14.07 -12.27 8.60
C TYR A 284 -12.57 -12.52 8.52
N SER A 285 -11.85 -11.66 7.79
CA SER A 285 -10.40 -11.66 7.67
C SER A 285 -9.82 -10.29 8.06
N LYS A 286 -8.51 -10.29 8.30
CA LYS A 286 -7.68 -9.09 8.29
C LYS A 286 -6.79 -9.13 7.05
N TYR A 287 -6.04 -8.06 6.79
CA TYR A 287 -4.92 -8.02 5.85
C TYR A 287 -3.56 -7.99 6.59
N TYR A 288 -3.59 -8.09 7.93
CA TYR A 288 -2.45 -8.09 8.85
C TYR A 288 -2.64 -9.17 9.93
N TYR A 289 -1.54 -9.67 10.50
CA TYR A 289 -1.59 -10.72 11.51
C TYR A 289 -2.10 -10.21 12.86
N SER A 290 -2.90 -11.01 13.57
CA SER A 290 -3.50 -10.61 14.86
C SER A 290 -2.51 -10.43 16.00
N SER A 291 -1.26 -10.86 15.81
CA SER A 291 -0.16 -10.79 16.77
C SER A 291 0.78 -9.60 16.55
N THR A 292 0.70 -8.93 15.40
CA THR A 292 1.67 -7.91 14.95
C THR A 292 0.94 -6.83 14.11
N THR A 293 1.67 -5.83 13.62
CA THR A 293 1.17 -4.87 12.63
C THR A 293 1.46 -5.31 11.18
N SER A 294 2.30 -6.34 11.01
CA SER A 294 2.75 -6.85 9.72
C SER A 294 1.60 -7.32 8.84
N PHE A 295 1.60 -6.87 7.58
CA PHE A 295 0.70 -7.38 6.55
C PHE A 295 0.88 -8.89 6.32
N TYR A 296 -0.18 -9.54 5.85
CA TYR A 296 -0.10 -10.93 5.41
C TYR A 296 0.91 -11.07 4.27
N LYS A 297 1.94 -11.90 4.48
CA LYS A 297 2.91 -12.24 3.43
C LYS A 297 2.15 -12.97 2.31
N VAL A 298 2.42 -12.62 1.05
CA VAL A 298 1.55 -12.78 -0.15
C VAL A 298 1.02 -14.20 -0.45
N ALA A 299 1.47 -15.22 0.28
CA ALA A 299 1.02 -16.62 0.16
C ALA A 299 -0.29 -16.95 0.91
N ILE A 300 -1.31 -16.09 0.83
CA ILE A 300 -2.71 -16.54 1.01
C ILE A 300 -3.37 -16.48 -0.36
N SER A 301 -3.05 -17.48 -1.18
CA SER A 301 -3.88 -17.81 -2.32
C SER A 301 -5.33 -17.91 -1.86
N GLN A 302 -6.23 -17.28 -2.61
CA GLN A 302 -7.64 -17.10 -2.25
C GLN A 302 -8.25 -18.40 -1.71
N PRO A 303 -9.25 -18.34 -0.81
CA PRO A 303 -9.92 -19.52 -0.28
C PRO A 303 -10.80 -20.21 -1.35
N LYS A 304 -10.16 -20.83 -2.36
CA LYS A 304 -10.64 -22.04 -3.02
C LYS A 304 -10.61 -23.18 -1.99
N VAL A 305 -11.46 -23.06 -0.98
CA VAL A 305 -11.69 -24.08 0.05
C VAL A 305 -12.56 -25.16 -0.56
N THR A 306 -11.97 -25.91 -1.51
CA THR A 306 -12.57 -27.08 -2.13
C THR A 306 -12.56 -28.22 -1.12
N ILE A 307 -13.55 -28.24 -0.24
CA ILE A 307 -13.75 -29.36 0.70
C ILE A 307 -14.35 -30.52 -0.09
N LYS A 308 -13.48 -31.44 -0.54
CA LYS A 308 -13.89 -32.82 -0.78
C LYS A 308 -14.07 -33.51 0.59
N GLU A 309 -15.26 -34.03 0.82
CA GLU A 309 -15.59 -35.11 1.76
C GLU A 309 -16.40 -36.14 0.97
N ASP A 310 -16.27 -37.41 1.32
CA ASP A 310 -16.57 -38.52 0.41
C ASP A 310 -18.06 -38.68 0.05
N SER A 311 -18.29 -39.19 -1.16
CA SER A 311 -19.56 -39.69 -1.72
C SER A 311 -20.70 -38.72 -2.04
N LYS A 312 -20.75 -37.47 -1.52
CA LYS A 312 -21.75 -36.47 -1.96
C LYS A 312 -21.16 -35.07 -2.11
N GLU A 313 -21.11 -34.59 -3.35
CA GLU A 313 -20.42 -33.36 -3.76
C GLU A 313 -21.12 -32.08 -3.28
N ILE A 314 -20.92 -31.71 -2.00
CA ILE A 314 -21.35 -30.40 -1.49
C ILE A 314 -20.30 -29.34 -1.90
N LYS A 315 -20.43 -28.96 -3.17
CA LYS A 315 -19.78 -27.85 -3.87
C LYS A 315 -20.10 -26.52 -3.16
N VAL A 316 -19.28 -26.12 -2.17
CA VAL A 316 -19.45 -24.84 -1.46
C VAL A 316 -18.85 -23.69 -2.26
N TRP A 317 -19.66 -23.10 -3.14
CA TRP A 317 -19.26 -21.98 -4.00
C TRP A 317 -19.43 -20.59 -3.37
N ARG A 318 -20.19 -20.48 -2.26
CA ARG A 318 -20.56 -19.21 -1.64
C ARG A 318 -19.93 -19.03 -0.26
N SER A 319 -18.70 -18.54 -0.26
CA SER A 319 -18.04 -17.93 0.90
C SER A 319 -17.65 -16.52 0.52
N GLU A 320 -18.07 -15.53 1.30
CA GLU A 320 -17.85 -14.11 1.02
C GLU A 320 -16.86 -13.56 2.09
N LEU A 321 -15.88 -12.75 1.72
CA LEU A 321 -14.85 -12.26 2.66
C LEU A 321 -15.19 -10.86 3.21
N ALA A 322 -14.99 -10.63 4.52
CA ALA A 322 -15.13 -9.32 5.14
C ALA A 322 -13.81 -8.86 5.78
N TYR A 323 -13.25 -7.71 5.37
CA TYR A 323 -12.00 -7.16 5.94
C TYR A 323 -12.24 -6.14 7.06
N ASN A 324 -11.52 -6.24 8.19
CA ASN A 324 -11.73 -5.40 9.37
C ASN A 324 -10.45 -4.71 9.91
N TRP A 325 -10.57 -3.43 10.29
CA TRP A 325 -9.54 -2.59 10.93
C TRP A 325 -9.66 -2.65 12.46
N PRO A 326 -8.56 -2.62 13.24
CA PRO A 326 -8.66 -2.72 14.69
C PRO A 326 -9.06 -1.39 15.33
N SER A 327 -10.12 -1.39 16.15
CA SER A 327 -10.53 -0.28 17.00
C SER A 327 -9.64 -0.11 18.24
N TYR A 328 -8.32 -0.09 18.04
CA TYR A 328 -7.33 -0.09 19.12
C TYR A 328 -7.00 1.33 19.62
N ARG A 329 -7.87 1.89 20.47
CA ARG A 329 -7.44 2.90 21.44
C ARG A 329 -6.67 2.21 22.57
N ARG A 330 -5.40 1.90 22.32
CA ARG A 330 -4.40 1.67 23.36
C ARG A 330 -3.09 2.23 22.83
N ASN A 331 -2.40 3.01 23.67
CA ASN A 331 -1.24 3.81 23.29
C ASN A 331 -0.20 2.98 22.52
N LEU A 332 -0.15 3.14 21.20
CA LEU A 332 1.09 2.95 20.47
C LEU A 332 2.03 4.05 20.94
N SER A 333 3.26 3.68 21.33
CA SER A 333 4.30 4.69 21.53
C SER A 333 4.52 5.43 20.20
N LYS A 334 5.07 6.65 20.24
CA LYS A 334 5.44 7.36 19.01
C LYS A 334 6.57 6.66 18.24
N ASP A 335 7.21 5.67 18.85
CA ASP A 335 8.45 5.05 18.38
C ASP A 335 8.19 3.77 17.57
N ASP A 336 7.09 3.05 17.86
CA ASP A 336 6.69 1.81 17.16
C ASP A 336 6.15 2.04 15.72
N LEU A 337 6.02 3.29 15.28
CA LEU A 337 5.57 3.68 13.93
C LEU A 337 6.73 4.03 12.97
N TRP A 338 7.99 3.86 13.38
CA TRP A 338 9.18 4.24 12.60
C TRP A 338 9.83 3.12 11.77
N ASN A 339 9.12 2.02 11.53
CA ASN A 339 9.53 1.02 10.55
C ASN A 339 8.41 0.79 9.51
N GLU A 340 8.80 0.87 8.23
CA GLU A 340 7.96 0.95 7.02
C GLU A 340 7.30 2.33 6.77
N ASN A 341 7.88 3.08 5.83
CA ASN A 341 7.52 4.47 5.51
C ASN A 341 6.07 4.64 5.00
N ILE A 342 5.21 5.19 5.85
CA ILE A 342 3.86 5.65 5.50
C ILE A 342 3.91 6.81 4.47
N GLU A 343 4.95 7.65 4.51
CA GLU A 343 5.08 8.82 3.63
C GLU A 343 5.33 8.48 2.16
N ASP A 344 6.13 7.45 1.87
CA ASP A 344 6.41 6.95 0.51
C ASP A 344 5.12 6.45 -0.19
N ASN A 345 4.14 5.96 0.58
CA ASN A 345 2.84 5.54 0.08
C ASN A 345 1.85 6.71 -0.07
N ALA A 346 1.96 7.79 0.70
CA ALA A 346 0.99 8.88 0.68
C ALA A 346 0.94 9.58 -0.69
N LEU A 347 2.09 10.05 -1.22
CA LEU A 347 2.09 10.70 -2.53
C LEU A 347 1.98 9.70 -3.69
N LYS A 348 2.47 8.46 -3.58
CA LYS A 348 2.16 7.42 -4.58
C LYS A 348 0.66 7.22 -4.73
N ASN A 349 -0.10 7.22 -3.63
CA ASN A 349 -1.56 7.19 -3.69
C ASN A 349 -2.17 8.51 -4.20
N ILE A 350 -1.65 9.69 -3.85
CA ILE A 350 -2.19 10.97 -4.37
C ILE A 350 -1.96 11.09 -5.88
N LEU A 351 -0.74 10.83 -6.37
CA LEU A 351 -0.41 10.82 -7.80
C LEU A 351 -1.22 9.76 -8.55
N PHE A 352 -1.31 8.53 -8.00
CA PHE A 352 -2.01 7.43 -8.66
C PHE A 352 -3.55 7.45 -8.50
N LYS A 353 -4.12 8.36 -7.68
CA LYS A 353 -5.59 8.48 -7.52
C LYS A 353 -6.17 9.80 -8.00
N ARG A 354 -5.48 10.92 -7.74
CA ARG A 354 -5.92 12.26 -8.16
C ARG A 354 -5.47 12.56 -9.59
N TYR A 355 -4.19 12.35 -9.90
CA TYR A 355 -3.61 12.75 -11.19
C TYR A 355 -3.68 11.66 -12.24
N TRP A 356 -3.51 10.38 -11.87
CA TRP A 356 -3.54 9.27 -12.82
C TRP A 356 -4.79 9.25 -13.71
N PRO A 357 -6.04 9.42 -13.21
CA PRO A 357 -7.22 9.43 -14.09
C PRO A 357 -7.30 10.68 -15.00
N ILE A 358 -6.73 11.80 -14.56
CA ILE A 358 -6.71 13.06 -15.31
C ILE A 358 -5.66 12.96 -16.42
N VAL A 359 -4.43 12.67 -16.04
CA VAL A 359 -3.27 12.52 -16.91
C VAL A 359 -3.48 11.39 -17.91
N HIS A 360 -3.84 10.17 -17.49
CA HIS A 360 -3.93 9.01 -18.39
C HIS A 360 -5.00 9.15 -19.50
N ASN A 361 -6.02 9.99 -19.28
CA ASN A 361 -7.05 10.30 -20.29
C ASN A 361 -6.74 11.59 -21.08
N SER A 362 -5.67 12.31 -20.75
CA SER A 362 -5.29 13.57 -21.39
C SER A 362 -4.73 13.32 -22.79
N THR A 363 -5.24 14.03 -23.79
CA THR A 363 -4.72 14.02 -25.16
C THR A 363 -3.59 15.03 -25.38
N LYS A 364 -3.11 15.66 -24.30
CA LYS A 364 -2.02 16.64 -24.27
C LYS A 364 -0.80 16.07 -23.53
N TYR A 365 0.40 16.44 -23.96
CA TYR A 365 1.65 15.80 -23.56
C TYR A 365 2.75 16.79 -23.15
N VAL A 366 3.55 16.40 -22.17
CA VAL A 366 4.89 16.95 -21.91
C VAL A 366 5.91 15.90 -22.35
N LEU A 367 6.81 16.28 -23.24
CA LEU A 367 7.76 15.38 -23.88
C LEU A 367 9.18 15.70 -23.37
N TYR A 368 9.80 14.75 -22.66
CA TYR A 368 11.23 14.81 -22.41
C TYR A 368 11.98 14.22 -23.59
N GLU A 369 12.88 14.98 -24.20
CA GLU A 369 13.66 14.54 -25.35
C GLU A 369 15.16 14.63 -25.11
N CYS A 370 15.86 13.57 -25.55
CA CYS A 370 17.29 13.59 -25.78
C CYS A 370 17.62 12.91 -27.12
N LEU A 371 17.79 13.75 -28.14
CA LEU A 371 18.03 13.38 -29.54
C LEU A 371 19.51 13.50 -29.88
N LYS A 372 19.88 13.14 -31.12
CA LYS A 372 21.29 13.01 -31.55
C LYS A 372 22.09 14.31 -31.43
N ALA A 373 21.46 15.47 -31.63
CA ALA A 373 22.07 16.79 -31.55
C ALA A 373 22.20 17.35 -30.12
N ASP A 374 21.55 16.73 -29.13
CA ASP A 374 21.47 17.27 -27.76
C ASP A 374 22.67 16.85 -26.90
N LEU A 375 23.04 17.70 -25.94
CA LEU A 375 23.99 17.44 -24.84
C LEU A 375 23.21 17.30 -23.53
N CYS A 376 22.74 16.09 -23.24
CA CYS A 376 21.87 15.77 -22.10
C CYS A 376 22.64 15.33 -20.84
N GLY A 377 23.95 15.14 -20.95
CA GLY A 377 24.82 14.61 -19.91
C GLY A 377 24.69 13.09 -19.71
N GLY A 378 25.27 12.59 -18.62
CA GLY A 378 25.21 11.20 -18.22
C GLY A 378 23.81 10.75 -17.75
N TRP A 379 23.68 9.46 -17.38
CA TRP A 379 22.41 8.87 -16.97
C TRP A 379 21.74 9.63 -15.81
N GLY A 380 22.53 10.09 -14.84
CA GLY A 380 22.05 10.91 -13.72
C GLY A 380 21.30 12.16 -14.20
N ASN A 381 21.89 12.95 -15.09
CA ASN A 381 21.30 14.19 -15.64
C ASN A 381 20.01 13.93 -16.41
N ARG A 382 20.02 12.91 -17.28
CA ARG A 382 18.85 12.48 -18.04
C ARG A 382 17.69 12.08 -17.13
N LEU A 383 17.98 11.33 -16.06
CA LEU A 383 16.99 10.96 -15.06
C LEU A 383 16.48 12.18 -14.27
N GLN A 384 17.32 13.19 -13.96
CA GLN A 384 16.82 14.45 -13.38
C GLN A 384 15.83 15.13 -14.34
N GLY A 385 16.20 15.27 -15.62
CA GLY A 385 15.38 15.89 -16.64
C GLY A 385 14.01 15.23 -16.82
N ILE A 386 13.98 13.90 -16.88
CA ILE A 386 12.72 13.12 -16.91
C ILE A 386 11.86 13.38 -15.68
N LEU A 387 12.47 13.47 -14.48
CA LEU A 387 11.74 13.71 -13.23
C LEU A 387 11.17 15.14 -13.15
N VAL A 388 11.87 16.14 -13.72
CA VAL A 388 11.31 17.50 -13.89
C VAL A 388 10.18 17.49 -14.93
N ALA A 389 10.36 16.84 -16.08
CA ALA A 389 9.32 16.72 -17.09
C ALA A 389 8.05 16.01 -16.57
N TYR A 390 8.21 14.95 -15.76
CA TYR A 390 7.08 14.28 -15.10
C TYR A 390 6.34 15.22 -14.15
N PHE A 391 7.06 16.05 -13.40
CA PHE A 391 6.44 17.05 -12.53
C PHE A 391 5.67 18.10 -13.34
N LEU A 392 6.24 18.59 -14.45
CA LEU A 392 5.54 19.50 -15.37
C LEU A 392 4.30 18.85 -16.02
N ALA A 393 4.36 17.56 -16.35
CA ALA A 393 3.23 16.80 -16.88
C ALA A 393 2.07 16.74 -15.86
N LEU A 394 2.38 16.41 -14.61
CA LEU A 394 1.40 16.29 -13.52
C LEU A 394 0.64 17.60 -13.24
N ILE A 395 1.34 18.73 -13.19
CA ILE A 395 0.73 20.04 -12.87
C ILE A 395 -0.05 20.66 -14.04
N SER A 396 0.26 20.26 -15.27
CA SER A 396 -0.39 20.76 -16.50
C SER A 396 -1.49 19.82 -16.98
N GLU A 397 -1.77 18.74 -16.24
CA GLU A 397 -2.74 17.71 -16.58
C GLU A 397 -2.43 17.04 -17.94
N ARG A 398 -1.13 16.88 -18.24
CA ARG A 398 -0.60 16.29 -19.48
C ARG A 398 0.04 14.93 -19.22
N GLN A 399 0.06 14.05 -20.22
CA GLN A 399 0.83 12.80 -20.18
C GLN A 399 2.32 13.07 -20.35
N LEU A 400 3.16 12.32 -19.63
CA LEU A 400 4.60 12.32 -19.87
C LEU A 400 4.92 11.41 -21.04
N LEU A 401 5.71 11.89 -22.00
CA LEU A 401 6.43 11.08 -22.97
C LEU A 401 7.94 11.21 -22.71
N VAL A 402 8.70 10.14 -22.93
CA VAL A 402 10.18 10.16 -22.82
C VAL A 402 10.78 9.55 -24.08
N ASN A 403 11.43 10.39 -24.89
CA ASN A 403 12.10 10.00 -26.12
C ASN A 403 13.62 10.25 -25.99
N ILE A 404 14.35 9.20 -25.61
CA ILE A 404 15.81 9.20 -25.57
C ILE A 404 16.31 8.26 -26.65
N ALA A 405 16.89 8.83 -27.70
CA ALA A 405 17.43 8.10 -28.85
C ALA A 405 18.97 8.04 -28.89
N LYS A 406 19.65 8.87 -28.07
CA LYS A 406 21.12 8.96 -27.97
C LYS A 406 21.61 8.44 -26.61
N PRO A 407 22.71 7.66 -26.54
CA PRO A 407 23.42 7.07 -27.67
C PRO A 407 22.63 5.91 -28.31
N CYS A 408 21.78 5.25 -27.52
CA CYS A 408 20.89 4.16 -27.92
C CYS A 408 19.49 4.41 -27.34
N ASN A 409 18.47 3.72 -27.86
CA ASN A 409 17.09 3.94 -27.43
C ASN A 409 16.88 3.48 -25.98
N LEU A 410 16.32 4.34 -25.12
CA LEU A 410 16.03 3.98 -23.74
C LEU A 410 15.13 2.74 -23.61
N THR A 411 14.21 2.53 -24.56
CA THR A 411 13.31 1.37 -24.58
C THR A 411 14.04 0.03 -24.75
N SER A 412 15.31 0.04 -25.18
CA SER A 412 16.18 -1.15 -25.20
C SER A 412 16.57 -1.64 -23.80
N TYR A 413 16.53 -0.76 -22.78
CA TYR A 413 17.01 -1.04 -21.42
C TYR A 413 15.90 -0.98 -20.37
N LEU A 414 15.07 0.06 -20.43
CA LEU A 414 13.97 0.29 -19.51
C LEU A 414 12.65 0.34 -20.30
N LYS A 415 11.55 0.01 -19.63
CA LYS A 415 10.18 0.17 -20.15
C LYS A 415 9.31 0.87 -19.13
N SER A 416 8.15 1.34 -19.57
CA SER A 416 7.12 1.85 -18.67
C SER A 416 6.75 0.87 -17.57
N ASN A 417 6.42 1.40 -16.39
CA ASN A 417 5.88 0.62 -15.29
C ASN A 417 4.42 0.97 -15.00
N LEU A 418 4.18 1.93 -14.11
CA LEU A 418 2.84 2.41 -13.78
C LEU A 418 2.48 3.62 -14.64
N ILE A 419 3.46 4.49 -14.93
CA ILE A 419 3.29 5.58 -15.90
C ILE A 419 3.75 5.10 -17.27
N HIS A 420 2.89 5.24 -18.28
CA HIS A 420 3.18 4.91 -19.66
C HIS A 420 3.80 6.13 -20.36
N TRP A 421 5.12 6.10 -20.59
CA TRP A 421 5.89 7.18 -21.24
C TRP A 421 6.51 6.76 -22.58
N ASP A 422 6.49 5.47 -22.90
CA ASP A 422 7.07 4.82 -24.08
C ASP A 422 6.06 4.61 -25.21
N THR A 423 4.96 5.37 -25.22
CA THR A 423 3.97 5.39 -26.30
C THR A 423 4.43 6.28 -27.46
N ASP A 424 3.90 6.01 -28.66
CA ASP A 424 4.20 6.81 -29.86
C ASP A 424 3.88 8.30 -29.64
N ILE A 425 4.76 9.17 -30.15
CA ILE A 425 4.55 10.62 -30.11
C ILE A 425 3.45 10.98 -31.12
N PRO A 426 2.34 11.60 -30.70
CA PRO A 426 1.23 11.90 -31.59
C PRO A 426 1.53 13.08 -32.54
N ASN A 427 0.79 13.14 -33.64
CA ASN A 427 0.82 14.29 -34.54
C ASN A 427 -0.06 15.42 -33.99
N GLY A 428 0.49 16.63 -33.85
CA GLY A 428 -0.26 17.81 -33.45
C GLY A 428 0.64 19.01 -33.13
N GLU A 429 0.04 20.09 -32.64
CA GLU A 429 0.74 21.35 -32.38
C GLU A 429 1.78 21.19 -31.26
N ARG A 430 3.02 21.60 -31.56
CA ARG A 430 4.19 21.39 -30.71
C ARG A 430 4.92 22.69 -30.38
N ARG A 431 5.41 22.81 -29.15
CA ARG A 431 6.34 23.87 -28.70
C ARG A 431 7.55 23.24 -28.03
N ASP A 432 8.74 23.75 -28.35
CA ASP A 432 10.02 23.20 -27.93
C ASP A 432 10.77 24.14 -26.98
N HIS A 433 11.09 23.66 -25.79
CA HIS A 433 11.84 24.41 -24.79
C HIS A 433 13.14 23.70 -24.43
N ASN A 434 14.27 24.22 -24.91
CA ASN A 434 15.61 23.71 -24.60
C ASN A 434 16.28 24.51 -23.47
N PHE A 435 16.60 23.84 -22.37
CA PHE A 435 17.32 24.36 -21.22
C PHE A 435 18.53 23.49 -20.83
N LEU A 436 19.16 22.82 -21.81
CA LEU A 436 20.37 22.02 -21.58
C LEU A 436 21.60 22.91 -21.34
N ASP A 437 21.73 24.00 -22.08
CA ASP A 437 22.91 24.88 -22.09
C ASP A 437 22.91 25.95 -20.99
N SER A 438 21.98 25.87 -20.02
CA SER A 438 21.77 26.93 -19.03
C SER A 438 21.73 26.39 -17.60
N TYR A 439 22.46 27.06 -16.71
CA TYR A 439 22.22 26.90 -15.27
C TYR A 439 20.92 27.61 -14.89
N PRO A 440 20.12 27.05 -13.96
CA PRO A 440 18.84 27.63 -13.51
C PRO A 440 18.95 29.12 -13.15
N ASP A 441 20.07 29.50 -12.52
CA ASP A 441 20.33 30.86 -12.04
C ASP A 441 20.63 31.88 -13.16
N ASN A 442 20.91 31.40 -14.39
CA ASN A 442 21.33 32.21 -15.54
C ASN A 442 20.26 32.27 -16.66
N ILE A 443 18.99 31.94 -16.36
CA ILE A 443 17.93 31.86 -17.37
C ILE A 443 17.02 33.06 -17.28
N GLU A 444 16.85 33.71 -18.44
CA GLU A 444 15.90 34.79 -18.64
C GLU A 444 14.49 34.41 -18.16
N PRO A 445 13.90 35.14 -17.18
CA PRO A 445 12.58 34.85 -16.63
C PRO A 445 11.48 34.71 -17.69
N PHE A 446 11.61 35.41 -18.82
CA PHE A 446 10.72 35.29 -19.96
C PHE A 446 10.60 33.85 -20.48
N ARG A 447 11.71 33.10 -20.58
CA ARG A 447 11.72 31.72 -21.10
C ARG A 447 10.96 30.74 -20.19
N PHE A 448 10.97 31.00 -18.88
CA PHE A 448 10.14 30.28 -17.91
C PHE A 448 8.65 30.62 -18.05
N ASN A 449 8.32 31.89 -18.23
CA ASN A 449 6.93 32.34 -18.44
C ASN A 449 6.35 31.82 -19.76
N GLU A 450 7.16 31.73 -20.81
CA GLU A 450 6.79 31.14 -22.11
C GLU A 450 6.48 29.64 -21.97
N LEU A 451 7.34 28.88 -21.27
CA LEU A 451 7.09 27.47 -20.96
C LEU A 451 5.80 27.30 -20.16
N LEU A 452 5.58 28.10 -19.12
CA LEU A 452 4.36 28.02 -18.31
C LEU A 452 3.12 28.36 -19.14
N THR A 453 3.17 29.39 -19.98
CA THR A 453 2.09 29.73 -20.92
C THR A 453 1.76 28.54 -21.83
N ASN A 454 2.77 27.96 -22.48
CA ASN A 454 2.60 26.83 -23.39
C ASN A 454 2.12 25.55 -22.69
N LEU A 455 2.44 25.34 -21.40
CA LEU A 455 1.94 24.22 -20.60
C LEU A 455 0.43 24.31 -20.33
N PHE A 456 -0.13 25.51 -20.16
CA PHE A 456 -1.56 25.71 -19.86
C PHE A 456 -2.41 26.12 -21.08
N ASP A 457 -1.79 26.26 -22.26
CA ASP A 457 -2.50 26.48 -23.52
C ASP A 457 -3.15 25.17 -24.04
N ASP A 458 -4.48 25.18 -24.19
CA ASP A 458 -5.26 24.06 -24.69
C ASP A 458 -5.06 23.77 -26.19
N SER A 459 -4.58 24.74 -26.97
CA SER A 459 -4.30 24.57 -28.41
C SER A 459 -2.99 23.82 -28.68
N ILE A 460 -2.04 23.88 -27.74
CA ILE A 460 -0.74 23.20 -27.86
C ILE A 460 -0.91 21.76 -27.35
N GLN A 461 -0.70 20.79 -28.24
CA GLN A 461 -0.81 19.38 -27.87
C GLN A 461 0.45 18.86 -27.18
N ILE A 462 1.64 19.26 -27.65
CA ILE A 462 2.94 18.76 -27.15
C ILE A 462 3.81 19.93 -26.68
N VAL A 463 4.22 19.89 -25.42
CA VAL A 463 5.28 20.77 -24.89
C VAL A 463 6.53 19.92 -24.69
N SER A 464 7.51 20.04 -25.59
CA SER A 464 8.82 19.40 -25.40
C SER A 464 9.66 20.23 -24.45
N PHE A 465 10.31 19.57 -23.50
CA PHE A 465 11.08 20.19 -22.43
C PHE A 465 12.38 19.42 -22.21
N LYS A 466 13.52 20.05 -22.49
CA LYS A 466 14.86 19.46 -22.33
C LYS A 466 15.61 20.15 -21.20
N THR A 467 16.07 19.36 -20.21
CA THR A 467 16.98 19.81 -19.15
C THR A 467 17.80 18.62 -18.61
N GLY A 468 18.91 18.92 -17.95
CA GLY A 468 19.75 17.95 -17.24
C GLY A 468 19.86 18.23 -15.73
N GLN A 469 19.02 19.11 -15.17
CA GLN A 469 19.17 19.67 -13.82
C GLN A 469 17.83 19.72 -13.06
N PHE A 470 17.84 19.40 -11.76
CA PHE A 470 16.67 19.65 -10.88
C PHE A 470 16.40 21.12 -10.56
N GLY A 471 17.37 22.01 -10.79
CA GLY A 471 17.32 23.39 -10.29
C GLY A 471 16.09 24.20 -10.72
N TYR A 472 15.57 23.88 -11.90
CA TYR A 472 14.36 24.43 -12.51
C TYR A 472 13.12 24.34 -11.58
N LEU A 473 13.01 23.30 -10.75
CA LEU A 473 11.85 23.15 -9.87
C LEU A 473 11.76 24.20 -8.75
N LYS A 474 12.89 24.73 -8.25
CA LYS A 474 12.89 25.87 -7.31
C LYS A 474 12.41 27.14 -8.00
N TYR A 475 12.87 27.38 -9.24
CA TYR A 475 12.45 28.53 -10.04
C TYR A 475 10.93 28.53 -10.24
N PHE A 476 10.34 27.38 -10.55
CA PHE A 476 8.89 27.29 -10.58
C PHE A 476 8.24 27.46 -9.19
N SER A 477 8.75 26.82 -8.13
CA SER A 477 8.12 26.86 -6.79
C SER A 477 8.06 28.24 -6.14
N VAL A 478 8.88 29.20 -6.58
CA VAL A 478 8.85 30.60 -6.12
C VAL A 478 7.95 31.51 -6.97
N GLN A 479 7.54 31.10 -8.17
CA GLN A 479 6.59 31.88 -8.98
C GLN A 479 5.19 31.84 -8.34
N GLN A 480 4.58 33.00 -8.10
CA GLN A 480 3.33 33.08 -7.33
C GLN A 480 2.18 32.28 -7.96
N GLN A 481 2.02 32.36 -9.29
CA GLN A 481 1.00 31.60 -10.03
C GLN A 481 1.19 30.09 -9.86
N PHE A 482 2.43 29.62 -9.97
CA PHE A 482 2.80 28.21 -9.83
C PHE A 482 2.68 27.71 -8.39
N ARG A 483 3.07 28.53 -7.41
CA ARG A 483 2.89 28.22 -5.99
C ARG A 483 1.41 28.08 -5.65
N GLN A 484 0.56 29.00 -6.12
CA GLN A 484 -0.90 28.90 -5.93
C GLN A 484 -1.49 27.68 -6.63
N LEU A 485 -1.01 27.32 -7.83
CA LEU A 485 -1.38 26.08 -8.49
C LEU A 485 -1.01 24.85 -7.64
N LEU A 486 0.21 24.77 -7.12
CA LEU A 486 0.61 23.65 -6.24
C LEU A 486 -0.21 23.60 -4.95
N LEU A 487 -0.53 24.74 -4.34
CA LEU A 487 -1.38 24.81 -3.15
C LEU A 487 -2.82 24.31 -3.43
N SER A 488 -3.46 24.73 -4.53
CA SER A 488 -4.80 24.23 -4.91
C SER A 488 -4.79 22.73 -5.26
N HIS A 489 -3.63 22.24 -5.68
CA HIS A 489 -3.32 20.84 -5.95
C HIS A 489 -2.98 20.01 -4.69
N GLY A 490 -3.03 20.62 -3.50
CA GLY A 490 -2.90 19.93 -2.21
C GLY A 490 -1.47 19.76 -1.70
N PHE A 491 -0.50 20.43 -2.33
CA PHE A 491 0.83 20.60 -1.72
C PHE A 491 0.69 21.56 -0.53
N ARG A 492 1.40 21.30 0.58
CA ARG A 492 1.37 22.19 1.75
C ARG A 492 2.36 23.33 1.54
N ASP A 493 2.05 24.52 2.04
CA ASP A 493 2.92 25.68 1.89
C ASP A 493 4.33 25.40 2.46
N ASP A 494 4.45 24.72 3.60
CA ASP A 494 5.73 24.27 4.18
C ASP A 494 6.58 23.38 3.22
N ASP A 495 5.95 22.52 2.42
CA ASP A 495 6.67 21.69 1.42
C ASP A 495 7.14 22.56 0.23
N LEU A 496 6.51 23.71 -0.03
CA LEU A 496 6.86 24.67 -1.08
C LEU A 496 7.85 25.75 -0.60
N THR A 497 7.86 26.10 0.69
CA THR A 497 8.85 27.03 1.28
C THR A 497 10.18 26.33 1.52
N ASN A 498 10.15 25.02 1.83
CA ASN A 498 11.34 24.19 2.04
C ASN A 498 11.72 23.35 0.81
N PHE A 499 11.25 23.75 -0.38
CA PHE A 499 11.41 23.03 -1.65
C PHE A 499 12.88 22.97 -2.07
N ASN A 500 13.61 22.02 -1.50
CA ASN A 500 15.01 21.77 -1.80
C ASN A 500 15.10 20.62 -2.81
N TYR A 501 15.99 20.77 -3.80
CA TYR A 501 16.08 19.95 -5.02
C TYR A 501 16.13 18.43 -4.80
N LEU A 502 16.59 18.01 -3.63
CA LEU A 502 16.73 16.61 -3.24
C LEU A 502 15.43 15.99 -2.67
N GLN A 503 14.48 16.80 -2.18
CA GLN A 503 13.38 16.31 -1.34
C GLN A 503 12.29 15.55 -2.09
N LEU A 504 11.90 15.97 -3.30
CA LEU A 504 10.87 15.29 -4.09
C LEU A 504 11.28 13.85 -4.49
N PRO A 505 12.48 13.62 -5.07
CA PRO A 505 12.92 12.26 -5.39
C PRO A 505 13.13 11.41 -4.14
N LEU A 506 13.77 11.96 -3.08
CA LEU A 506 14.03 11.24 -1.82
C LEU A 506 12.76 10.75 -1.12
N LYS A 507 11.66 11.49 -1.20
CA LYS A 507 10.47 11.27 -0.35
C LYS A 507 9.48 10.27 -0.96
N TYR A 508 9.55 10.01 -2.27
CA TYR A 508 8.45 9.35 -3.00
C TYR A 508 8.82 8.27 -4.02
N ASN A 509 10.10 7.93 -4.22
CA ASN A 509 10.53 6.82 -5.09
C ASN A 509 9.90 6.84 -6.51
N ILE A 510 9.95 8.00 -7.17
CA ILE A 510 9.30 8.26 -8.48
C ILE A 510 9.86 7.36 -9.59
N TYR A 511 11.14 6.99 -9.53
CA TYR A 511 11.76 6.05 -10.48
C TYR A 511 10.93 4.77 -10.64
N ASP A 512 10.53 4.17 -9.53
CA ASP A 512 9.74 2.92 -9.53
C ASP A 512 8.29 3.11 -10.04
N LEU A 513 7.83 4.34 -10.29
CA LEU A 513 6.55 4.61 -10.97
C LEU A 513 6.73 4.63 -12.49
N LEU A 514 7.82 5.24 -12.95
CA LEU A 514 8.14 5.42 -14.37
C LEU A 514 8.72 4.15 -14.98
N PHE A 515 9.69 3.51 -14.31
CA PHE A 515 10.58 2.53 -14.94
C PHE A 515 10.44 1.11 -14.39
N LYS A 516 10.61 0.16 -15.30
CA LYS A 516 10.95 -1.24 -15.03
C LYS A 516 12.11 -1.65 -15.96
N PRO A 517 13.08 -2.43 -15.49
CA PRO A 517 14.08 -3.04 -16.39
C PRO A 517 13.43 -3.91 -17.47
N GLN A 518 14.04 -3.93 -18.66
CA GLN A 518 13.71 -4.91 -19.70
C GLN A 518 14.15 -6.33 -19.27
N PRO A 519 13.61 -7.40 -19.87
CA PRO A 519 13.97 -8.78 -19.50
C PRO A 519 15.44 -9.16 -19.68
N SER A 520 16.22 -8.47 -20.53
CA SER A 520 17.69 -8.56 -20.59
C SER A 520 18.31 -7.99 -19.30
N MET A 521 18.03 -6.71 -19.04
CA MET A 521 18.50 -5.96 -17.86
C MET A 521 18.15 -6.65 -16.55
N GLN A 522 16.90 -7.09 -16.38
CA GLN A 522 16.47 -7.80 -15.17
C GLN A 522 17.26 -9.10 -14.97
N ARG A 523 17.53 -9.87 -16.01
CA ARG A 523 18.34 -11.11 -15.90
C ARG A 523 19.79 -10.82 -15.48
N LYS A 524 20.42 -9.77 -16.04
CA LYS A 524 21.77 -9.33 -15.64
C LYS A 524 21.79 -8.86 -14.18
N LYS A 525 20.79 -8.08 -13.76
CA LYS A 525 20.57 -7.65 -12.37
C LYS A 525 20.36 -8.84 -11.41
N ASP A 526 19.48 -9.78 -11.76
CA ASP A 526 19.22 -10.99 -10.98
C ASP A 526 20.44 -11.91 -10.89
N GLU A 527 21.33 -11.92 -11.90
CA GLU A 527 22.61 -12.61 -11.83
C GLU A 527 23.58 -11.94 -10.85
N PHE A 528 23.68 -10.61 -10.89
CA PHE A 528 24.48 -9.85 -9.94
C PHE A 528 24.02 -10.12 -8.50
N PHE A 529 22.72 -10.01 -8.22
CA PHE A 529 22.18 -10.27 -6.87
C PHE A 529 22.31 -11.74 -6.44
N ARG A 530 22.27 -12.71 -7.36
CA ARG A 530 22.60 -14.12 -7.04
C ARG A 530 24.04 -14.29 -6.55
N LYS A 531 25.00 -13.53 -7.10
CA LYS A 531 26.42 -13.55 -6.67
C LYS A 531 26.63 -13.02 -5.24
N LEU A 532 25.67 -12.33 -4.63
CA LEU A 532 25.70 -11.99 -3.19
C LEU A 532 25.59 -13.23 -2.29
N ASN A 533 24.88 -14.28 -2.73
CA ASN A 533 24.58 -15.47 -1.93
C ASN A 533 24.00 -15.15 -0.53
N GLY A 534 23.07 -14.19 -0.46
CA GLY A 534 22.42 -13.74 0.79
C GLY A 534 23.26 -12.82 1.68
N ASN A 535 24.50 -12.49 1.30
CA ASN A 535 25.33 -11.53 2.02
C ASN A 535 24.90 -10.08 1.78
N LYS A 536 25.31 -9.20 2.69
CA LYS A 536 25.10 -7.75 2.58
C LYS A 536 25.93 -7.13 1.46
N LEU A 537 25.40 -6.07 0.85
CA LEU A 537 26.07 -5.34 -0.23
C LEU A 537 26.48 -3.92 0.23
N ILE A 538 27.79 -3.68 0.23
CA ILE A 538 28.40 -2.38 0.53
C ILE A 538 28.84 -1.74 -0.79
N CYS A 539 28.43 -0.50 -1.04
CA CYS A 539 28.64 0.17 -2.32
C CYS A 539 29.32 1.53 -2.20
N ALA A 540 30.04 1.92 -3.25
CA ALA A 540 30.45 3.30 -3.49
C ALA A 540 30.26 3.71 -4.94
N HIS A 541 30.02 4.99 -5.15
CA HIS A 541 30.19 5.65 -6.44
C HIS A 541 31.36 6.64 -6.38
N LEU A 542 32.37 6.44 -7.22
CA LEU A 542 33.61 7.24 -7.26
C LEU A 542 33.76 7.90 -8.63
N ARG A 543 33.85 9.23 -8.67
CA ARG A 543 34.09 10.04 -9.88
C ARG A 543 35.43 10.75 -9.76
N THR A 544 36.25 10.68 -10.79
CA THR A 544 37.61 11.23 -10.86
C THR A 544 37.77 12.36 -11.86
N GLY A 545 36.87 12.51 -12.83
CA GLY A 545 36.82 13.69 -13.73
C GLY A 545 37.92 13.78 -14.80
N ASP A 546 39.08 13.12 -14.60
CA ASP A 546 40.17 12.99 -15.58
C ASP A 546 40.55 11.51 -15.78
N SER A 547 39.54 10.67 -16.02
CA SER A 547 39.78 9.27 -16.36
C SER A 547 40.24 9.15 -17.81
N LYS A 548 41.31 8.39 -18.07
CA LYS A 548 41.69 8.00 -19.46
C LYS A 548 40.58 7.23 -20.21
N SER A 549 39.57 6.72 -19.50
CA SER A 549 38.37 6.13 -20.09
C SER A 549 37.33 7.17 -20.55
N LEU A 550 37.37 8.40 -20.02
CA LEU A 550 36.47 9.51 -20.31
C LEU A 550 37.25 10.75 -20.81
N VAL A 551 37.59 10.78 -22.10
CA VAL A 551 38.32 11.91 -22.70
C VAL A 551 37.49 13.20 -22.63
N ASN A 552 38.09 14.29 -22.13
CA ASN A 552 37.50 15.63 -21.98
C ASN A 552 36.33 15.76 -20.96
N ASP A 553 36.30 14.96 -19.88
CA ASP A 553 35.44 15.27 -18.72
C ASP A 553 36.06 16.40 -17.86
N PHE A 554 35.27 16.98 -16.94
CA PHE A 554 35.73 18.06 -16.06
C PHE A 554 36.59 17.49 -14.92
N ASP A 555 37.80 18.02 -14.75
CA ASP A 555 38.74 17.64 -13.70
C ASP A 555 38.11 17.76 -12.29
N TYR A 556 38.19 16.66 -11.55
CA TYR A 556 37.79 16.55 -10.16
C TYR A 556 38.79 15.65 -9.43
N GLU A 557 40.01 16.13 -9.17
CA GLU A 557 41.07 15.45 -8.38
C GLU A 557 40.52 14.77 -7.09
N ASN A 558 40.08 13.50 -7.21
CA ASN A 558 39.37 12.77 -6.15
C ASN A 558 39.95 11.37 -5.88
N LEU A 559 41.15 11.05 -6.35
CA LEU A 559 41.82 9.79 -6.01
C LEU A 559 41.93 9.59 -4.47
N TRP A 560 42.09 10.66 -3.71
CA TRP A 560 42.09 10.61 -2.23
C TRP A 560 40.76 10.19 -1.61
N ALA A 561 39.62 10.38 -2.29
CA ALA A 561 38.32 9.91 -1.82
C ALA A 561 38.24 8.38 -1.89
N ALA A 562 38.94 7.75 -2.84
CA ALA A 562 38.97 6.29 -2.97
C ALA A 562 39.63 5.65 -1.74
N SER A 563 40.82 6.12 -1.32
CA SER A 563 41.53 5.58 -0.15
C SER A 563 40.66 5.57 1.11
N ALA A 564 39.97 6.67 1.40
CA ALA A 564 39.09 6.77 2.56
C ALA A 564 37.81 5.91 2.41
N VAL A 565 37.32 5.69 1.19
CA VAL A 565 36.23 4.72 0.92
C VAL A 565 36.70 3.29 1.15
N TRP A 566 37.95 2.96 0.79
CA TRP A 566 38.54 1.66 1.07
C TRP A 566 38.68 1.41 2.58
N GLU A 567 39.25 2.37 3.32
CA GLU A 567 39.33 2.33 4.79
C GLU A 567 37.94 2.19 5.44
N PHE A 568 36.94 2.91 4.92
CA PHE A 568 35.56 2.80 5.41
C PHE A 568 34.96 1.42 5.15
N PHE A 569 35.19 0.80 3.98
CA PHE A 569 34.74 -0.56 3.70
C PHE A 569 35.38 -1.57 4.65
N GLU A 570 36.70 -1.52 4.84
CA GLU A 570 37.39 -2.39 5.79
C GLU A 570 36.87 -2.21 7.22
N LYS A 571 36.75 -0.96 7.67
CA LYS A 571 36.19 -0.64 8.99
C LYS A 571 34.74 -1.12 9.12
N LYS A 572 33.92 -1.01 8.08
CA LYS A 572 32.51 -1.45 8.09
C LYS A 572 32.39 -2.97 8.19
N ILE A 573 33.23 -3.70 7.46
CA ILE A 573 33.32 -5.18 7.49
C ILE A 573 33.84 -5.66 8.84
N ASN A 574 34.88 -5.03 9.38
CA ASN A 574 35.55 -5.46 10.62
C ASN A 574 34.82 -5.05 11.91
N SER A 575 34.00 -3.98 11.88
CA SER A 575 33.34 -3.45 13.09
C SER A 575 32.07 -4.18 13.53
N ASN A 576 31.49 -5.05 12.69
CA ASN A 576 30.21 -5.70 13.02
C ASN A 576 30.06 -7.05 12.29
N VAL A 577 29.70 -8.10 13.03
CA VAL A 577 29.42 -9.45 12.53
C VAL A 577 28.39 -9.46 11.39
N ILE A 578 27.43 -8.52 11.36
CA ILE A 578 26.42 -8.39 10.30
C ILE A 578 27.08 -8.10 8.92
N TYR A 579 28.20 -7.36 8.91
CA TYR A 579 28.87 -6.95 7.68
C TYR A 579 30.15 -7.77 7.37
N SER A 580 30.55 -8.69 8.24
CA SER A 580 31.80 -9.47 8.11
C SER A 580 31.90 -10.26 6.80
N ASN A 581 30.76 -10.75 6.27
CA ASN A 581 30.69 -11.49 5.01
C ASN A 581 30.18 -10.66 3.83
N SER A 582 30.09 -9.33 3.96
CA SER A 582 29.59 -8.46 2.90
C SER A 582 30.39 -8.59 1.60
N LYS A 583 29.66 -8.45 0.49
CA LYS A 583 30.23 -8.17 -0.84
C LYS A 583 30.30 -6.66 -1.06
N ILE A 584 31.20 -6.26 -1.94
CA ILE A 584 31.50 -4.87 -2.29
C ILE A 584 31.13 -4.63 -3.75
N PHE A 585 30.60 -3.45 -4.08
CA PHE A 585 30.42 -2.99 -5.45
C PHE A 585 30.89 -1.54 -5.60
N VAL A 586 31.58 -1.25 -6.71
CA VAL A 586 32.10 0.09 -7.00
C VAL A 586 31.68 0.47 -8.42
N ALA A 587 30.84 1.49 -8.53
CA ALA A 587 30.61 2.18 -9.79
C ALA A 587 31.62 3.33 -9.90
N THR A 588 32.31 3.47 -11.03
CA THR A 588 33.29 4.54 -11.22
C THR A 588 33.52 4.86 -12.69
N ASP A 589 33.94 6.10 -12.94
CA ASP A 589 34.46 6.57 -14.23
C ASP A 589 35.91 6.12 -14.49
N SER A 590 36.61 5.60 -13.48
CA SER A 590 38.04 5.27 -13.54
C SER A 590 38.29 3.76 -13.62
N GLN A 591 38.85 3.31 -14.75
CA GLN A 591 39.33 1.93 -14.88
C GLN A 591 40.42 1.59 -13.84
N TYR A 592 41.28 2.57 -13.50
CA TYR A 592 42.26 2.42 -12.42
C TYR A 592 41.59 2.09 -11.08
N LEU A 593 40.57 2.86 -10.66
CA LEU A 593 39.89 2.62 -9.38
C LEU A 593 39.10 1.30 -9.38
N ARG A 594 38.56 0.89 -10.52
CA ARG A 594 37.90 -0.42 -10.69
C ARG A 594 38.87 -1.57 -10.47
N ASP A 595 40.07 -1.48 -11.03
CA ASP A 595 41.08 -2.53 -10.90
C ASP A 595 41.80 -2.49 -9.54
N GLU A 596 41.98 -1.31 -8.95
CA GLU A 596 42.44 -1.14 -7.56
C GLU A 596 41.46 -1.80 -6.57
N ALA A 597 40.16 -1.53 -6.70
CA ALA A 597 39.13 -2.14 -5.87
C ALA A 597 39.09 -3.68 -6.01
N LYS A 598 39.29 -4.21 -7.23
CA LYS A 598 39.45 -5.66 -7.46
C LYS A 598 40.66 -6.23 -6.75
N LYS A 599 41.80 -5.55 -6.82
CA LYS A 599 43.06 -5.97 -6.19
C LYS A 599 42.96 -5.97 -4.65
N LEU A 600 42.32 -4.96 -4.07
CA LEU A 600 42.14 -4.81 -2.62
C LEU A 600 41.15 -5.84 -2.07
N PHE A 601 39.94 -5.93 -2.64
CA PHE A 601 38.83 -6.69 -2.06
C PHE A 601 38.65 -8.11 -2.61
N LYS A 602 39.40 -8.49 -3.66
CA LYS A 602 39.51 -9.88 -4.17
C LYS A 602 38.15 -10.54 -4.40
N ASP A 603 37.84 -11.65 -3.72
CA ASP A 603 36.60 -12.40 -3.86
C ASP A 603 35.36 -11.66 -3.30
N ARG A 604 35.57 -10.60 -2.52
CA ARG A 604 34.47 -9.79 -1.96
C ARG A 604 33.91 -8.80 -2.96
N ILE A 605 34.68 -8.35 -3.95
CA ILE A 605 34.16 -7.44 -4.96
C ILE A 605 33.28 -8.18 -5.97
N LEU A 606 32.14 -7.59 -6.29
CA LEU A 606 31.34 -7.92 -7.46
C LEU A 606 31.50 -6.80 -8.48
N ASP A 607 31.51 -7.17 -9.76
CA ASP A 607 31.74 -6.26 -10.87
C ASP A 607 30.71 -6.53 -11.98
N ILE A 608 30.46 -5.52 -12.81
CA ILE A 608 29.59 -5.60 -13.99
C ILE A 608 30.46 -5.36 -15.22
N GLU A 609 30.70 -6.43 -15.97
CA GLU A 609 31.50 -6.40 -17.20
C GLU A 609 30.93 -5.40 -18.22
N GLY A 610 31.83 -4.78 -18.99
CA GLY A 610 31.52 -3.70 -19.93
C GLY A 610 32.45 -2.50 -19.80
N ALA A 611 32.53 -1.70 -20.86
CA ALA A 611 33.34 -0.50 -20.93
C ALA A 611 32.82 0.63 -20.02
N ILE A 612 33.71 1.48 -19.54
CA ILE A 612 33.37 2.70 -18.80
C ILE A 612 33.27 3.85 -19.80
N VAL A 613 32.10 4.48 -19.93
CA VAL A 613 31.82 5.49 -20.96
C VAL A 613 30.99 6.65 -20.42
N HIS A 614 31.15 7.83 -21.02
CA HIS A 614 30.24 8.96 -20.82
C HIS A 614 29.24 9.01 -21.98
N LEU A 615 27.94 8.95 -21.66
CA LEU A 615 26.87 8.71 -22.65
C LEU A 615 26.79 9.73 -23.81
N ASP A 616 27.36 10.92 -23.61
CA ASP A 616 27.38 12.00 -24.61
C ASP A 616 28.75 12.25 -25.28
N LEU A 617 29.84 11.71 -24.74
CA LEU A 617 31.23 11.99 -25.17
C LEU A 617 31.93 10.74 -25.73
N PHE A 618 31.16 9.76 -26.21
CA PHE A 618 31.70 8.51 -26.74
C PHE A 618 31.93 8.57 -28.26
N TYR A 619 33.05 8.02 -28.72
CA TYR A 619 33.53 8.09 -30.11
C TYR A 619 33.69 6.72 -30.81
N GLY A 620 33.29 5.60 -30.18
CA GLY A 620 33.42 4.25 -30.74
C GLY A 620 32.19 3.74 -31.53
N GLU A 621 32.21 2.45 -31.90
CA GLU A 621 31.16 1.83 -32.72
C GLU A 621 29.79 1.72 -32.03
N LYS A 622 28.72 1.71 -32.85
CA LYS A 622 27.33 1.83 -32.39
C LYS A 622 26.86 0.66 -31.50
N ASN A 623 27.40 -0.54 -31.66
CA ASN A 623 26.99 -1.69 -30.83
C ASN A 623 27.67 -1.64 -29.45
N ASP A 624 28.97 -1.36 -29.40
CA ASP A 624 29.75 -1.26 -28.16
C ASP A 624 29.22 -0.16 -27.22
N ILE A 625 28.82 1.01 -27.77
CA ILE A 625 28.18 2.05 -26.95
C ILE A 625 26.83 1.63 -26.38
N CYS A 626 26.09 0.74 -27.05
CA CYS A 626 24.82 0.27 -26.50
C CYS A 626 25.02 -0.69 -25.31
N ASP A 627 26.04 -1.56 -25.37
CA ASP A 627 26.39 -2.45 -24.26
C ASP A 627 27.01 -1.66 -23.09
N ALA A 628 27.85 -0.66 -23.38
CA ALA A 628 28.38 0.24 -22.37
C ALA A 628 27.29 1.12 -21.72
N THR A 629 26.28 1.55 -22.48
CA THR A 629 25.09 2.25 -21.94
C THR A 629 24.26 1.32 -21.05
N GLU A 630 24.10 0.04 -21.44
CA GLU A 630 23.44 -0.97 -20.61
C GLU A 630 24.16 -1.09 -19.25
N LYS A 631 25.48 -1.19 -19.27
CA LYS A 631 26.34 -1.26 -18.07
C LYS A 631 26.21 -0.01 -17.19
N VAL A 632 26.17 1.19 -17.75
CA VAL A 632 25.97 2.45 -16.97
C VAL A 632 24.60 2.47 -16.26
N ILE A 633 23.54 1.97 -16.91
CA ILE A 633 22.20 1.88 -16.28
C ILE A 633 22.17 0.76 -15.22
N LEU A 634 22.83 -0.38 -15.48
CA LEU A 634 22.97 -1.47 -14.50
C LEU A 634 23.74 -1.04 -13.25
N ASP A 635 24.85 -0.33 -13.39
CA ASP A 635 25.61 0.22 -12.25
C ASP A 635 24.68 1.05 -11.34
N TRP A 636 23.85 1.91 -11.93
CA TRP A 636 22.90 2.76 -11.21
C TRP A 636 21.79 1.94 -10.52
N GLU A 637 21.24 0.93 -11.20
CA GLU A 637 20.25 0.00 -10.67
C GLU A 637 20.77 -0.84 -9.49
N ILE A 638 22.07 -1.17 -9.47
CA ILE A 638 22.72 -1.83 -8.33
C ILE A 638 22.99 -0.84 -7.20
N LEU A 639 23.63 0.32 -7.47
CA LEU A 639 23.93 1.35 -6.46
C LEU A 639 22.69 1.73 -5.63
N SER A 640 21.54 1.85 -6.31
CA SER A 640 20.27 2.23 -5.69
C SER A 640 19.61 1.14 -4.85
N GLU A 641 20.19 -0.05 -4.72
CA GLU A 641 19.67 -1.17 -3.92
C GLU A 641 20.67 -1.71 -2.87
N CYS A 642 21.82 -1.06 -2.66
CA CYS A 642 22.83 -1.48 -1.69
C CYS A 642 22.38 -1.29 -0.23
N ASP A 643 22.79 -2.22 0.66
CA ASP A 643 22.54 -2.13 2.11
C ASP A 643 23.33 -0.99 2.78
N VAL A 644 24.51 -0.69 2.26
CA VAL A 644 25.36 0.44 2.66
C VAL A 644 25.80 1.15 1.38
N LEU A 645 25.65 2.47 1.30
CA LEU A 645 26.01 3.23 0.09
C LEU A 645 26.79 4.49 0.45
N VAL A 646 28.00 4.63 -0.08
CA VAL A 646 28.82 5.84 -0.03
C VAL A 646 28.73 6.60 -1.35
N THR A 647 28.45 7.90 -1.30
CA THR A 647 28.25 8.72 -2.51
C THR A 647 29.05 10.01 -2.52
N LEU A 648 29.32 10.53 -3.73
CA LEU A 648 29.83 11.89 -3.94
C LEU A 648 28.65 12.87 -4.10
N PRO A 649 28.51 13.91 -3.26
CA PRO A 649 27.28 14.71 -3.20
C PRO A 649 27.06 15.65 -4.41
N TRP A 650 28.11 15.98 -5.16
CA TRP A 650 28.05 16.77 -6.41
C TRP A 650 27.67 15.96 -7.66
N SER A 651 27.60 14.63 -7.59
CA SER A 651 27.22 13.82 -8.76
C SER A 651 25.71 13.63 -8.88
N THR A 652 25.17 13.90 -10.07
CA THR A 652 23.77 13.62 -10.42
C THR A 652 23.46 12.12 -10.42
N PHE A 653 24.44 11.28 -10.75
CA PHE A 653 24.37 9.81 -10.70
C PHE A 653 24.32 9.31 -9.24
N SER A 654 25.25 9.79 -8.40
CA SER A 654 25.24 9.56 -6.94
C SER A 654 23.89 9.92 -6.31
N SER A 655 23.45 11.16 -6.50
CA SER A 655 22.26 11.69 -5.83
C SER A 655 20.99 10.97 -6.28
N THR A 656 20.82 10.72 -7.57
CA THR A 656 19.65 9.94 -8.05
C THR A 656 19.64 8.50 -7.53
N ALA A 657 20.79 7.83 -7.43
CA ALA A 657 20.87 6.48 -6.85
C ALA A 657 20.58 6.47 -5.34
N LEU A 658 21.16 7.41 -4.59
CA LEU A 658 20.87 7.67 -3.17
C LEU A 658 19.36 7.90 -2.94
N ASN A 659 18.72 8.66 -3.84
CA ASN A 659 17.31 9.04 -3.72
C ASN A 659 16.34 7.86 -3.88
N ARG A 660 16.72 6.83 -4.66
CA ARG A 660 15.96 5.58 -4.82
C ARG A 660 16.26 4.55 -3.71
N ASN A 661 17.39 4.68 -3.01
CA ASN A 661 17.83 3.65 -2.07
C ASN A 661 16.93 3.58 -0.81
N ARG A 662 16.38 2.39 -0.57
CA ARG A 662 15.43 2.11 0.51
C ARG A 662 16.09 1.86 1.86
N HIS A 663 17.40 1.58 1.91
CA HIS A 663 18.18 1.35 3.12
C HIS A 663 18.63 2.67 3.78
N ARG A 664 17.67 3.57 4.03
CA ARG A 664 17.88 4.96 4.50
C ARG A 664 18.73 5.11 5.77
N ASN A 665 18.86 4.04 6.55
CA ASN A 665 19.64 4.03 7.78
C ASN A 665 21.14 3.86 7.57
N GLU A 666 21.63 3.56 6.36
CA GLU A 666 23.05 3.22 6.11
C GLU A 666 23.59 3.89 4.83
N LEU A 667 23.12 5.12 4.60
CA LEU A 667 23.57 5.99 3.52
C LEU A 667 24.67 6.94 4.01
N TYR A 668 25.67 7.18 3.17
CA TYR A 668 26.87 7.93 3.49
C TYR A 668 27.29 8.84 2.31
N ALA A 669 27.97 9.94 2.63
CA ALA A 669 28.50 10.87 1.65
C ALA A 669 29.92 11.32 2.01
N TRP A 670 30.72 11.58 0.98
CA TRP A 670 32.04 12.18 1.10
C TRP A 670 31.95 13.68 1.45
N HIS A 671 32.73 14.14 2.42
CA HIS A 671 32.75 15.55 2.84
C HIS A 671 34.08 16.24 2.53
N TYR A 672 34.03 17.22 1.62
CA TYR A 672 35.22 17.93 1.10
C TYR A 672 35.78 18.99 2.08
N GLU A 673 34.90 19.79 2.69
CA GLU A 673 35.27 21.14 3.14
C GLU A 673 35.97 21.26 4.52
N SER A 674 36.19 20.16 5.26
CA SER A 674 36.71 20.27 6.64
C SER A 674 37.54 19.10 7.17
N GLU A 675 37.21 17.85 6.84
CA GLU A 675 37.80 16.68 7.53
C GLU A 675 38.17 15.50 6.60
N LYS A 676 38.01 15.61 5.26
CA LYS A 676 38.20 14.51 4.29
C LYS A 676 37.63 13.16 4.79
N ARG A 677 36.37 13.17 5.22
CA ARG A 677 35.73 12.03 5.91
C ARG A 677 34.44 11.58 5.23
N ILE A 678 34.10 10.32 5.46
CA ILE A 678 32.80 9.74 5.10
C ILE A 678 31.83 9.96 6.25
N ALA A 679 30.81 10.79 6.01
CA ALA A 679 29.79 11.14 6.98
C ALA A 679 28.48 10.39 6.66
N LYS A 680 27.72 10.02 7.70
CA LYS A 680 26.40 9.40 7.56
C LYS A 680 25.38 10.44 7.09
N VAL A 681 24.66 10.15 6.02
CA VAL A 681 23.58 11.01 5.50
C VAL A 681 22.34 10.79 6.35
N VAL A 682 21.92 11.81 7.09
CA VAL A 682 20.70 11.76 7.92
C VAL A 682 19.48 12.14 7.07
N PRO A 683 18.43 11.30 6.98
CA PRO A 683 17.24 11.62 6.19
C PRO A 683 16.52 12.92 6.60
N VAL A 684 16.55 13.89 5.69
CA VAL A 684 15.74 15.13 5.54
C VAL A 684 15.64 16.08 6.75
N LYS A 685 15.29 15.65 7.97
CA LYS A 685 15.08 16.56 9.13
C LYS A 685 16.36 17.28 9.62
N GLN A 686 17.54 16.77 9.29
CA GLN A 686 18.82 17.47 9.54
C GLN A 686 19.53 17.93 8.27
N ALA A 687 19.17 17.42 7.09
CA ALA A 687 19.74 17.86 5.81
C ALA A 687 19.46 19.36 5.53
N GLN A 688 18.35 19.91 6.04
CA GLN A 688 18.08 21.36 6.00
C GLN A 688 19.20 22.18 6.67
N LYS A 689 19.77 21.72 7.80
CA LYS A 689 20.89 22.43 8.47
C LYS A 689 22.18 22.37 7.66
N TRP A 690 22.46 21.27 6.98
CA TRP A 690 23.70 21.10 6.22
C TRP A 690 23.67 21.85 4.87
N LEU A 691 22.54 21.85 4.16
CA LEU A 691 22.40 22.64 2.94
C LEU A 691 22.26 24.15 3.19
N LEU A 692 21.64 24.57 4.32
CA LEU A 692 21.74 25.96 4.75
C LEU A 692 23.20 26.35 5.06
N GLY A 693 23.97 25.47 5.70
CA GLY A 693 25.42 25.67 5.89
C GLY A 693 26.18 25.91 4.59
N MET A 694 25.99 25.08 3.56
CA MET A 694 26.64 25.29 2.25
C MET A 694 26.18 26.58 1.55
N VAL A 695 24.88 26.93 1.68
CA VAL A 695 24.36 28.20 1.16
C VAL A 695 24.96 29.39 1.92
N ASP A 696 25.11 29.32 3.23
CA ASP A 696 25.79 30.33 4.05
C ASP A 696 27.29 30.43 3.71
N THR A 697 27.96 29.33 3.36
CA THR A 697 29.36 29.32 2.91
C THR A 697 29.53 29.93 1.51
N MET A 698 28.57 29.73 0.59
CA MET A 698 28.57 30.40 -0.72
C MET A 698 28.18 31.88 -0.61
N ILE A 699 27.18 32.22 0.20
CA ILE A 699 26.82 33.61 0.53
C ILE A 699 27.96 34.33 1.25
N GLY A 700 28.82 33.58 1.98
CA GLY A 700 30.06 34.07 2.58
C GLY A 700 31.08 34.68 1.59
N LYS A 701 30.91 34.49 0.27
CA LYS A 701 31.69 35.17 -0.78
C LYS A 701 30.96 36.33 -1.48
N CYS A 702 29.73 36.67 -1.09
CA CYS A 702 29.07 37.93 -1.45
C CYS A 702 29.11 38.94 -0.29
N LYS A 703 30.33 39.38 0.07
CA LYS A 703 30.49 40.67 0.75
C LYS A 703 30.20 41.79 -0.26
N CYS A 704 29.52 42.84 0.23
CA CYS A 704 28.91 43.92 -0.55
C CYS A 704 27.71 43.41 -1.39
N LEU A 705 26.49 43.96 -1.24
CA LEU A 705 26.17 45.38 -1.03
C LEU A 705 25.46 45.69 0.29
N SER A 706 25.86 46.80 0.90
CA SER A 706 25.27 47.34 2.12
C SER A 706 23.91 47.97 1.86
N LYS A 707 23.06 47.93 2.88
CA LYS A 707 21.67 48.36 2.78
C LYS A 707 21.49 49.83 3.19
N ARG A 708 21.92 50.72 2.28
CA ARG A 708 21.39 52.07 1.99
C ARG A 708 21.69 52.40 0.52
N ASP A 709 20.77 52.79 -0.34
CA ASP A 709 19.28 52.75 -0.31
C ASP A 709 18.77 52.31 -1.71
N LEU A 710 17.44 52.16 -1.93
CA LEU A 710 16.93 51.13 -2.89
C LEU A 710 17.48 49.75 -2.50
N SER A 711 17.36 49.49 -1.21
CA SER A 711 18.05 48.44 -0.48
C SER A 711 17.13 48.02 0.65
N LYS A 712 16.98 46.70 0.87
CA LYS A 712 15.95 46.07 1.73
C LYS A 712 14.56 45.92 1.10
N CYS A 713 14.50 45.41 -0.13
CA CYS A 713 13.92 44.08 -0.34
C CYS A 713 14.56 43.44 -1.57
#